data_AF-A0AAN6HEP1-F1
#
_entry.id   AF-A0AAN6HEP1-F1
#
_cell.length_a   1.000
_cell.length_b   1.000
_cell.length_c   1.000
_cell.angle_alpha   90.00
_cell.angle_beta   90.00
_cell.angle_gamma   90.00
#
_symmetry.space_group_name_H-M   'P 1'
#
loop_
_entity.id
_entity.type
_entity.pdbx_description
1 polymer ?
#
loop_
_entity_poly.entity_id
_entity_poly.type
_entity_poly.pdbx_seq_one_letter_code
_entity_poly.pdbx_strand_id
1 'polypeptide(L)'
;MLAAEVLPEDGLKSYLKGDLQPRKTVYFQEELDLHKHWHLTMTIDRKACRPVIKIRDAKPDNNTRGAPEGELFQKNYLFDLSDTDSEFMTKTIQKIASELGLVSAARQGFQQGLIALRKIFMEAQAIFLEVDVLRQRNSKIVFANSRFCFDDDAKKKARNVYLPLWEPLMEDEAELYAETFGLVYVKMNGDIGTVVNGAGLAMATNDAICVHGGRSANFLDAGGQATNDTMKRAFKIVMDDRRVKTIFVNIYGGITRCDMIAESIIDAVNSLGHQSVPMVVRLQGTNSEEGLKLLEDANLGIHVEADFDKATKKAVELAESIPTPPNVDRPKAITRKYKNPQKYVFSSRPVTLGIPSVESCKMSLKRRLGFASTRSFVLTSIFAGALFLFSTLQLPYIDIDRVFCAEIPWAVPGECYWFKRPGLMRNGLFLHLVTFLPAGALVCFQFIPVLQRPKYTAFHRANGYIVLSLSGIGIITALIISKEAMGGPITNRIGTLILATTISTSLLKAIIAIRHRKIQEHRAWMLRGWFYATSIITMRIILVSLAHVIGTPSRAMTLSMSCSVIEYLHKSFPNASQTVYPSCEAYFSGENLAQKALVTTNWDLNDLPGITAALRIGYAVGGWVAFAIHSVGIEIYIRKTSPQYKVKAV
;
A
#
# COMPACT_ATOMS: atom_id res chain seq x y z
N MET A 1 -1.87 21.62 36.32
CA MET A 1 -1.86 21.36 37.77
C MET A 1 -0.58 20.66 38.17
N LEU A 2 -0.31 19.41 37.78
CA LEU A 2 0.96 18.71 38.13
C LEU A 2 2.23 19.48 37.74
N ALA A 3 2.29 20.08 36.55
CA ALA A 3 3.47 20.85 36.12
C ALA A 3 3.76 22.06 37.02
N ALA A 4 2.74 22.68 37.63
CA ALA A 4 2.90 23.85 38.50
C ALA A 4 3.30 23.49 39.94
N GLU A 5 3.07 22.24 40.37
CA GLU A 5 3.50 21.73 41.68
C GLU A 5 4.92 21.15 41.65
N VAL A 6 5.45 20.86 40.45
CA VAL A 6 6.66 20.04 40.28
C VAL A 6 7.78 20.77 39.55
N LEU A 7 7.48 21.70 38.63
CA LEU A 7 8.51 22.45 37.92
C LEU A 7 8.94 23.68 38.74
N PRO A 8 10.25 24.00 38.82
CA PRO A 8 10.72 25.29 39.28
C PRO A 8 10.07 26.43 38.48
N GLU A 9 10.00 27.65 39.03
CA GLU A 9 9.33 28.80 38.38
C GLU A 9 9.73 28.99 36.92
N ASP A 10 11.02 28.82 36.59
CA ASP A 10 11.53 28.98 35.23
C ASP A 10 11.13 27.83 34.29
N GLY A 11 11.08 26.60 34.82
CA GLY A 11 10.55 25.43 34.09
C GLY A 11 9.05 25.56 33.81
N LEU A 12 8.30 26.11 34.77
CA LEU A 12 6.89 26.41 34.62
C LEU A 12 6.66 27.55 33.62
N LYS A 13 7.47 28.61 33.64
CA LYS A 13 7.42 29.72 32.66
C LYS A 13 7.67 29.23 31.23
N SER A 14 8.66 28.36 31.02
CA SER A 14 8.94 27.76 29.70
C SER A 14 7.82 26.79 29.26
N TYR A 15 7.22 26.05 30.19
CA TYR A 15 6.07 25.19 29.91
C TYR A 15 4.84 26.02 29.48
N LEU A 16 4.56 27.11 30.19
CA LEU A 16 3.42 28.00 29.92
C LEU A 16 3.59 28.87 28.67
N LYS A 17 4.82 29.13 28.24
CA LYS A 17 5.13 29.82 26.97
C LYS A 17 4.87 28.96 25.72
N GLY A 18 4.65 27.65 25.89
CA GLY A 18 4.50 26.71 24.78
C GLY A 18 5.84 26.24 24.18
N ASP A 19 6.96 26.62 24.79
CA ASP A 19 8.31 26.18 24.39
C ASP A 19 8.55 24.70 24.71
N LEU A 20 7.76 24.14 25.65
CA LEU A 20 7.70 22.71 25.93
C LEU A 20 6.42 22.14 25.32
N GLN A 21 6.56 21.22 24.37
CA GLN A 21 5.42 20.46 23.86
C GLN A 21 4.66 19.79 25.02
N PRO A 22 3.32 19.68 24.94
CA PRO A 22 2.49 19.09 25.99
C PRO A 22 2.86 17.60 26.19
N ARG A 23 3.83 17.33 27.07
CA ARG A 23 4.24 15.98 27.42
C ARG A 23 3.19 15.33 28.31
N LYS A 24 2.83 14.08 27.99
CA LYS A 24 1.92 13.24 28.81
C LYS A 24 2.58 12.74 30.10
N THR A 25 3.91 12.73 30.14
CA THR A 25 4.70 12.08 31.20
C THR A 25 5.83 13.00 31.65
N VAL A 26 6.03 13.07 32.97
CA VAL A 26 7.16 13.74 33.62
C VAL A 26 8.02 12.68 34.28
N TYR A 27 9.34 12.73 34.08
CA TYR A 27 10.30 11.82 34.69
C TYR A 27 10.90 12.47 35.94
N PHE A 28 10.96 11.71 37.03
CA PHE A 28 11.62 12.11 38.27
C PHE A 28 12.88 11.28 38.43
N GLN A 29 13.99 11.93 38.78
CA GLN A 29 15.26 11.28 39.05
C GLN A 29 15.86 11.83 40.34
N GLU A 30 16.55 10.97 41.08
CA GLU A 30 17.34 11.37 42.24
C GLU A 30 18.46 12.34 41.83
N GLU A 31 18.68 13.37 42.63
CA GLU A 31 19.78 14.32 42.41
C GLU A 31 21.13 13.59 42.52
N LEU A 32 22.01 13.81 41.54
CA LEU A 32 23.29 13.13 41.47
C LEU A 32 24.39 14.04 42.04
N ASP A 33 25.17 13.55 43.01
CA ASP A 33 26.37 14.24 43.49
C ASP A 33 27.53 14.10 42.49
N LEU A 34 27.68 15.11 41.63
CA LEU A 34 28.61 15.13 40.50
C LEU A 34 30.03 15.56 40.88
N HIS A 35 31.01 14.84 40.34
CA HIS A 35 32.43 15.19 40.37
C HIS A 35 32.94 15.69 39.01
N LYS A 36 32.54 15.01 37.92
CA LYS A 36 32.88 15.40 36.53
C LYS A 36 31.70 15.14 35.59
N HIS A 37 31.63 15.95 34.53
CA HIS A 37 30.58 15.89 33.51
C HIS A 37 31.19 16.06 32.12
N TRP A 38 30.96 15.08 31.26
CA TRP A 38 31.35 15.11 29.85
C TRP A 38 30.15 14.95 28.93
N HIS A 39 30.19 15.60 27.77
CA HIS A 39 29.31 15.27 26.65
C HIS A 39 30.01 14.25 25.75
N LEU A 40 29.31 13.16 25.44
CA LEU A 40 29.79 12.12 24.55
C LEU A 40 28.85 11.99 23.35
N THR A 41 29.42 12.09 22.15
CA THR A 41 28.70 11.90 20.89
C THR A 41 29.33 10.75 20.11
N MET A 42 28.53 9.78 19.67
CA MET A 42 28.91 8.74 18.72
C MET A 42 28.20 9.02 17.40
N THR A 43 28.95 9.24 16.32
CA THR A 43 28.40 9.60 14.99
C THR A 43 29.32 9.13 13.87
N ILE A 44 29.00 9.45 12.62
CA ILE A 44 29.80 9.10 11.44
C ILE A 44 30.62 10.32 11.03
N ASP A 45 31.94 10.18 11.03
CA ASP A 45 32.83 11.17 10.42
C ASP A 45 32.79 11.01 8.90
N ARG A 46 32.12 11.93 8.22
CA ARG A 46 31.96 11.91 6.76
C ARG A 46 33.28 12.10 6.00
N LYS A 47 34.29 12.76 6.59
CA LYS A 47 35.59 12.98 5.97
C LYS A 47 36.46 11.73 6.08
N ALA A 48 36.42 11.06 7.23
CA ALA A 48 37.15 9.82 7.46
C ALA A 48 36.39 8.56 6.99
N CYS A 49 35.13 8.71 6.59
CA CYS A 49 34.21 7.62 6.21
C CYS A 49 34.12 6.50 7.28
N ARG A 50 34.22 6.88 8.57
CA ARG A 50 34.29 5.96 9.71
C ARG A 50 33.51 6.50 10.90
N PRO A 51 33.00 5.64 11.80
CA PRO A 51 32.36 6.11 13.01
C PRO A 51 33.39 6.73 13.97
N VAL A 52 32.94 7.71 14.73
CA VAL A 52 33.75 8.52 15.63
C VAL A 52 33.03 8.71 16.95
N ILE A 53 33.76 8.57 18.05
CA ILE A 53 33.35 9.01 19.39
C ILE A 53 34.01 10.35 19.66
N LYS A 54 33.22 11.38 19.95
CA LYS A 54 33.68 12.70 20.36
C LYS A 54 33.34 12.88 21.82
N ILE A 55 34.32 13.26 22.63
CA ILE A 55 34.11 13.54 24.05
C ILE A 55 34.62 14.93 24.34
N ARG A 56 33.82 15.71 25.05
CA ARG A 56 34.21 17.03 25.55
C ARG A 56 33.77 17.25 26.99
N ASP A 57 34.48 18.08 27.72
CA ASP A 57 33.95 18.60 28.99
C ASP A 57 32.65 19.37 28.75
N ALA A 58 31.67 19.18 29.64
CA ALA A 58 30.52 20.07 29.68
C ALA A 58 31.01 21.45 30.12
N LYS A 59 30.69 22.51 29.36
CA LYS A 59 31.01 23.88 29.81
C LYS A 59 30.33 24.09 31.17
N PRO A 60 31.03 24.64 32.18
CA PRO A 60 30.34 25.12 33.37
C PRO A 60 29.32 26.17 32.91
N ASP A 61 28.11 26.13 33.48
CA ASP A 61 27.05 27.08 33.16
C ASP A 61 27.57 28.52 33.09
N ASN A 62 27.01 29.31 32.17
CA ASN A 62 27.39 30.69 31.84
C ASN A 62 27.32 31.71 33.02
N ASN A 63 27.21 31.26 34.28
CA ASN A 63 27.24 32.09 35.48
C ASN A 63 28.58 32.08 36.25
N THR A 64 29.60 31.35 35.79
CA THR A 64 30.96 31.45 36.35
C THR A 64 31.95 31.98 35.32
N ARG A 65 32.21 33.30 35.37
CA ARG A 65 33.40 33.91 34.75
C ARG A 65 34.65 33.27 35.37
N GLY A 66 35.44 32.52 34.60
CA GLY A 66 36.78 32.16 35.05
C GLY A 66 37.45 30.87 34.54
N ALA A 67 36.92 30.16 33.54
CA ALA A 67 37.69 29.09 32.90
C ALA A 67 38.36 29.62 31.60
N PRO A 68 39.70 29.65 31.50
CA PRO A 68 40.38 30.09 30.28
C PRO A 68 40.06 29.15 29.11
N GLU A 69 39.83 29.73 27.92
CA GLU A 69 39.38 29.07 26.67
C GLU A 69 40.34 27.99 26.09
N GLY A 70 41.37 27.57 26.83
CA GLY A 70 42.39 26.60 26.38
C GLY A 70 42.44 25.27 27.12
N GLU A 71 41.67 25.06 28.21
CA GLU A 71 41.79 23.87 29.07
C GLU A 71 40.63 22.86 28.97
N LEU A 72 39.68 23.04 28.06
CA LEU A 72 38.57 22.10 27.91
C LEU A 72 39.04 20.83 27.20
N PHE A 73 38.84 19.67 27.83
CA PHE A 73 39.07 18.40 27.18
C PHE A 73 38.15 18.29 25.96
N GLN A 74 38.70 18.07 24.77
CA GLN A 74 37.94 17.75 23.56
C GLN A 74 38.77 16.82 22.67
N LYS A 75 38.28 15.60 22.43
CA LYS A 75 38.97 14.63 21.59
C LYS A 75 38.02 13.77 20.77
N ASN A 76 38.53 13.30 19.63
CA ASN A 76 37.86 12.43 18.68
C ASN A 76 38.57 11.07 18.60
N TYR A 77 37.79 10.00 18.63
CA TYR A 77 38.27 8.62 18.60
C TYR A 77 37.56 7.87 17.48
N LEU A 78 38.27 7.63 16.39
CA LEU A 78 37.78 6.78 15.29
C LEU A 78 37.80 5.31 15.72
N PHE A 79 36.82 4.55 15.25
CA PHE A 79 36.77 3.10 15.43
C PHE A 79 36.21 2.43 14.17
N ASP A 80 36.28 1.11 14.08
CA ASP A 80 35.72 0.38 12.95
C ASP A 80 34.42 -0.34 13.32
N LEU A 81 33.48 -0.32 12.37
CA LEU A 81 32.22 -1.07 12.50
C LEU A 81 32.46 -2.59 12.52
N SER A 82 33.59 -3.04 11.96
CA SER A 82 34.01 -4.45 11.93
C SER A 82 34.81 -4.88 13.16
N ASP A 83 35.23 -3.96 14.04
CA ASP A 83 35.98 -4.33 15.25
C ASP A 83 35.15 -5.32 16.09
N THR A 84 35.79 -6.38 16.59
CA THR A 84 35.20 -7.22 17.64
C THR A 84 35.05 -6.42 18.93
N ASP A 85 34.22 -6.87 19.87
CA ASP A 85 34.06 -6.18 21.16
C ASP A 85 35.40 -6.08 21.91
N SER A 86 36.26 -7.11 21.82
CA SER A 86 37.60 -7.10 22.40
C SER A 86 38.53 -6.06 21.76
N GLU A 87 38.44 -5.89 20.44
CA GLU A 87 39.23 -4.89 19.71
C GLU A 87 38.75 -3.47 20.02
N PHE A 88 37.45 -3.23 19.99
CA PHE A 88 36.88 -1.94 20.36
C PHE A 88 37.22 -1.56 21.81
N MET A 89 37.17 -2.54 22.71
CA MET A 89 37.59 -2.38 24.11
C MET A 89 39.04 -1.93 24.22
N THR A 90 39.95 -2.61 23.52
CA THR A 90 41.40 -2.38 23.67
C THR A 90 41.86 -1.14 22.91
N LYS A 91 41.46 -0.97 21.65
CA LYS A 91 41.90 0.13 20.78
C LYS A 91 41.24 1.46 21.13
N THR A 92 39.96 1.44 21.50
CA THR A 92 39.15 2.66 21.67
C THR A 92 38.84 2.93 23.13
N ILE A 93 38.17 2.02 23.83
CA ILE A 93 37.65 2.30 25.18
C ILE A 93 38.78 2.49 26.20
N GLN A 94 39.81 1.64 26.21
CA GLN A 94 40.94 1.78 27.14
C GLN A 94 41.69 3.11 26.93
N LYS A 95 41.89 3.50 25.68
CA LYS A 95 42.51 4.80 25.34
C LYS A 95 41.69 5.96 25.90
N ILE A 96 40.38 5.97 25.67
CA ILE A 96 39.49 7.00 26.19
C ILE A 96 39.52 7.04 27.72
N ALA A 97 39.36 5.88 28.37
CA ALA A 97 39.31 5.81 29.83
C ALA A 97 40.62 6.27 30.49
N SER A 98 41.77 5.97 29.87
CA SER A 98 43.08 6.43 30.34
C SER A 98 43.20 7.96 30.23
N GLU A 99 42.82 8.54 29.08
CA GLU A 99 42.89 9.98 28.85
C GLU A 99 41.91 10.79 29.70
N LEU A 100 40.77 10.20 30.09
CA LEU A 100 39.82 10.78 31.04
C LEU A 100 40.21 10.56 32.52
N GLY A 101 41.33 9.89 32.80
CA GLY A 101 41.78 9.60 34.17
C GLY A 101 40.83 8.70 34.95
N LEU A 102 40.13 7.77 34.28
CA LEU A 102 39.19 6.84 34.91
C LEU A 102 39.92 5.63 35.47
N VAL A 103 39.66 5.31 36.74
CA VAL A 103 40.25 4.19 37.49
C VAL A 103 39.17 3.31 38.10
N SER A 104 39.55 2.09 38.48
CA SER A 104 38.72 1.13 39.25
C SER A 104 37.26 1.04 38.78
N ALA A 105 36.30 1.34 39.65
CA ALA A 105 34.86 1.23 39.38
C ALA A 105 34.39 2.20 38.27
N ALA A 106 34.97 3.40 38.20
CA ALA A 106 34.61 4.38 37.17
C ALA A 106 34.98 3.86 35.78
N ARG A 107 36.15 3.23 35.66
CA ARG A 107 36.61 2.62 34.40
C ARG A 107 35.68 1.50 33.95
N GLN A 108 35.27 0.61 34.86
CA GLN A 108 34.38 -0.50 34.53
C GLN A 108 32.99 -0.01 34.11
N GLY A 109 32.41 0.96 34.83
CA GLY A 109 31.11 1.54 34.46
C GLY A 109 31.15 2.26 33.12
N PHE A 110 32.22 3.00 32.84
CA PHE A 110 32.43 3.64 31.55
C PHE A 110 32.57 2.64 30.40
N GLN A 111 33.32 1.56 30.62
CA GLN A 111 33.49 0.47 29.65
C GLN A 111 32.16 -0.18 29.29
N GLN A 112 31.37 -0.57 30.29
CA GLN A 112 30.06 -1.19 30.09
C GLN A 112 29.12 -0.27 29.31
N GLY A 113 29.11 1.03 29.65
CA GLY A 113 28.30 2.01 28.94
C GLY A 113 28.69 2.20 27.48
N LEU A 114 29.99 2.30 27.18
CA LEU A 114 30.44 2.46 25.79
C LEU A 114 30.18 1.22 24.93
N ILE A 115 30.31 0.01 25.49
CA ILE A 115 29.90 -1.22 24.78
C ILE A 115 28.40 -1.19 24.48
N ALA A 116 27.57 -0.82 25.47
CA ALA A 116 26.13 -0.73 25.29
C ALA A 116 25.74 0.31 24.24
N LEU A 117 26.35 1.50 24.27
CA LEU A 117 26.13 2.55 23.28
C LEU A 117 26.56 2.12 21.88
N ARG A 118 27.71 1.46 21.73
CA ARG A 118 28.13 0.89 20.45
C ARG A 118 27.13 -0.14 19.94
N LYS A 119 26.65 -1.03 20.83
CA LYS A 119 25.63 -2.02 20.46
C LYS A 119 24.36 -1.35 19.94
N ILE A 120 23.87 -0.31 20.61
CA ILE A 120 22.72 0.48 20.14
C ILE A 120 23.03 1.11 18.77
N PHE A 121 24.20 1.75 18.62
CA PHE A 121 24.63 2.39 17.37
C PHE A 121 24.60 1.41 16.19
N MET A 122 25.11 0.19 16.41
CA MET A 122 25.19 -0.85 15.40
C MET A 122 23.84 -1.52 15.11
N GLU A 123 23.12 -1.94 16.15
CA GLU A 123 21.88 -2.71 16.00
C GLU A 123 20.72 -1.85 15.50
N ALA A 124 20.62 -0.60 15.96
CA ALA A 124 19.60 0.35 15.55
C ALA A 124 19.99 1.15 14.29
N GLN A 125 21.21 0.96 13.77
CA GLN A 125 21.79 1.77 12.68
C GLN A 125 21.65 3.28 12.97
N ALA A 126 22.17 3.70 14.13
CA ALA A 126 22.15 5.10 14.50
C ALA A 126 23.12 5.91 13.64
N ILE A 127 22.72 7.13 13.28
CA ILE A 127 23.61 8.12 12.64
C ILE A 127 24.21 9.08 13.66
N PHE A 128 23.55 9.22 14.81
CA PHE A 128 23.96 10.11 15.88
C PHE A 128 23.43 9.58 17.21
N LEU A 129 24.30 9.41 18.19
CA LEU A 129 23.94 9.18 19.59
C LEU A 129 24.69 10.19 20.44
N GLU A 130 23.98 10.92 21.29
CA GLU A 130 24.56 11.86 22.23
C GLU A 130 24.06 11.52 23.64
N VAL A 131 24.97 11.54 24.61
CA VAL A 131 24.72 11.27 26.03
C VAL A 131 25.64 12.10 26.90
N ASP A 132 25.17 12.44 28.09
CA ASP A 132 25.99 13.01 29.15
C ASP A 132 26.63 11.88 29.96
N VAL A 133 27.94 11.94 30.15
CA VAL A 133 28.69 11.01 31.00
C VAL A 133 29.02 11.71 32.31
N LEU A 134 28.33 11.28 33.36
CA LEU A 134 28.37 11.85 34.69
C LEU A 134 29.18 10.95 35.61
N ARG A 135 30.28 11.46 36.16
CA ARG A 135 31.05 10.77 37.21
C ARG A 135 30.65 11.32 38.56
N GLN A 136 30.13 10.45 39.42
CA GLN A 136 29.81 10.75 40.80
C GLN A 136 31.06 10.77 41.69
N ARG A 137 30.99 11.41 42.86
CA ARG A 137 32.10 11.42 43.86
C ARG A 137 32.46 10.03 44.36
N ASN A 138 31.49 9.12 44.44
CA ASN A 138 31.70 7.69 44.76
C ASN A 138 32.35 6.88 43.61
N SER A 139 32.81 7.54 42.53
CA SER A 139 33.40 6.93 41.33
C SER A 139 32.46 6.08 40.47
N LYS A 140 31.13 6.18 40.65
CA LYS A 140 30.15 5.60 39.72
C LYS A 140 30.02 6.46 38.45
N ILE A 141 29.87 5.81 37.30
CA ILE A 141 29.54 6.45 36.02
C ILE A 141 28.05 6.30 35.74
N VAL A 142 27.41 7.39 35.34
CA VAL A 142 26.00 7.44 34.92
C VAL A 142 25.95 8.06 33.54
N PHE A 143 25.19 7.45 32.63
CA PHE A 143 24.88 8.02 31.33
C PHE A 143 23.48 8.64 31.40
N ALA A 144 23.37 9.94 31.11
CA ALA A 144 22.13 10.71 31.21
C ALA A 144 21.85 11.47 29.91
N ASN A 145 20.68 12.12 29.82
CA ASN A 145 20.30 13.04 28.75
C ASN A 145 20.61 12.51 27.34
N SER A 146 20.01 11.38 26.99
CA SER A 146 20.26 10.75 25.69
C SER A 146 19.47 11.41 24.55
N ARG A 147 20.15 11.74 23.45
CA ARG A 147 19.54 12.12 22.17
C ARG A 147 20.04 11.19 21.07
N PHE A 148 19.14 10.41 20.51
CA PHE A 148 19.45 9.42 19.48
C PHE A 148 18.76 9.79 18.16
N CYS A 149 19.49 9.67 17.05
CA CYS A 149 18.98 9.81 15.70
C CYS A 149 19.38 8.58 14.90
N PHE A 150 18.41 8.00 14.20
CA PHE A 150 18.54 6.75 13.46
C PHE A 150 18.47 7.02 11.96
N ASP A 151 19.00 6.07 11.18
CA ASP A 151 18.92 6.13 9.73
C ASP A 151 17.50 5.78 9.26
N ASP A 152 16.83 6.69 8.56
CA ASP A 152 15.47 6.47 8.02
C ASP A 152 15.45 5.36 6.95
N ASP A 153 16.57 5.19 6.24
CA ASP A 153 16.80 4.13 5.26
C ASP A 153 17.24 2.80 5.90
N ALA A 154 17.32 2.74 7.25
CA ALA A 154 17.72 1.54 7.96
C ALA A 154 16.85 0.33 7.61
N LYS A 155 17.49 -0.84 7.65
CA LYS A 155 16.79 -2.11 7.44
C LYS A 155 15.73 -2.27 8.52
N LYS A 156 14.59 -2.88 8.17
CA LYS A 156 13.48 -3.13 9.10
C LYS A 156 13.91 -3.75 10.45
N LYS A 157 14.92 -4.63 10.45
CA LYS A 157 15.45 -5.24 11.68
C LYS A 157 15.98 -4.18 12.65
N ALA A 158 16.71 -3.19 12.16
CA ALA A 158 17.23 -2.08 12.95
C ALA A 158 16.11 -1.15 13.42
N ARG A 159 15.16 -0.83 12.53
CA ARG A 159 14.00 -0.01 12.87
C ARG A 159 13.14 -0.61 13.99
N ASN A 160 13.01 -1.92 14.06
CA ASN A 160 12.28 -2.60 15.14
C ASN A 160 12.86 -2.33 16.55
N VAL A 161 14.11 -1.86 16.66
CA VAL A 161 14.73 -1.52 17.94
C VAL A 161 14.11 -0.25 18.54
N TYR A 162 13.77 0.74 17.71
CA TYR A 162 13.29 2.05 18.17
C TYR A 162 11.83 2.36 17.82
N LEU A 163 11.23 1.71 16.82
CA LEU A 163 9.83 1.93 16.45
C LEU A 163 8.82 1.73 17.59
N PRO A 164 8.98 0.78 18.54
CA PRO A 164 8.06 0.67 19.68
C PRO A 164 8.10 1.87 20.64
N LEU A 165 9.17 2.68 20.58
CA LEU A 165 9.38 3.88 21.39
C LEU A 165 8.95 5.15 20.62
N TRP A 166 8.57 5.02 19.35
CA TRP A 166 8.16 6.15 18.52
C TRP A 166 6.77 6.64 18.93
N GLU A 167 6.64 7.96 19.11
CA GLU A 167 5.39 8.62 19.49
C GLU A 167 4.93 9.60 18.39
N PRO A 168 4.14 9.14 17.40
CA PRO A 168 3.74 9.98 16.26
C PRO A 168 2.92 11.22 16.63
N LEU A 169 2.31 11.24 17.83
CA LEU A 169 1.53 12.39 18.32
C LEU A 169 2.41 13.59 18.70
N MET A 170 3.74 13.44 18.72
CA MET A 170 4.70 14.50 19.01
C MET A 170 5.26 15.16 17.75
N GLU A 171 4.94 14.61 16.57
CA GLU A 171 5.36 15.12 15.26
C GLU A 171 4.27 16.00 14.65
N ASP A 172 4.65 16.85 13.68
CA ASP A 172 3.68 17.67 12.97
C ASP A 172 2.79 16.77 12.08
N GLU A 173 1.47 16.94 12.20
CA GLU A 173 0.51 16.08 11.49
C GLU A 173 0.66 16.15 9.97
N ALA A 174 1.09 17.29 9.42
CA ALA A 174 1.30 17.45 7.99
C ALA A 174 2.57 16.74 7.51
N GLU A 175 3.65 16.77 8.32
CA GLU A 175 4.89 16.02 8.04
C GLU A 175 4.62 14.51 8.07
N LEU A 176 3.93 14.01 9.09
CA LEU A 176 3.57 12.61 9.19
C LEU A 176 2.63 12.17 8.04
N TYR A 177 1.66 13.01 7.68
CA TYR A 177 0.77 12.73 6.55
C TYR A 177 1.56 12.66 5.23
N ALA A 178 2.48 13.59 4.99
CA ALA A 178 3.34 13.62 3.80
C ALA A 178 4.18 12.33 3.68
N GLU A 179 4.76 11.87 4.78
CA GLU A 179 5.60 10.67 4.82
C GLU A 179 4.83 9.43 4.35
N THR A 180 3.53 9.32 4.65
CA THR A 180 2.71 8.18 4.20
C THR A 180 2.59 8.04 2.68
N PHE A 181 2.90 9.11 1.93
CA PHE A 181 2.92 9.15 0.47
C PHE A 181 4.34 9.20 -0.11
N GLY A 182 5.37 9.10 0.73
CA GLY A 182 6.77 9.23 0.33
C GLY A 182 7.16 10.66 -0.08
N LEU A 183 6.45 11.66 0.44
CA LEU A 183 6.80 13.07 0.29
C LEU A 183 7.71 13.47 1.45
N VAL A 184 8.76 14.25 1.18
CA VAL A 184 9.56 14.88 2.23
C VAL A 184 9.01 16.28 2.43
N TYR A 185 8.23 16.48 3.49
CA TYR A 185 7.66 17.76 3.88
C TYR A 185 8.26 18.18 5.21
N VAL A 186 8.70 19.44 5.30
CA VAL A 186 9.10 20.06 6.57
C VAL A 186 8.40 21.40 6.68
N LYS A 187 7.72 21.62 7.79
CA LYS A 187 7.00 22.86 8.02
C LYS A 187 7.97 23.98 8.35
N MET A 188 7.81 25.13 7.70
CA MET A 188 8.64 26.31 7.90
C MET A 188 7.79 27.50 8.33
N ASN A 189 8.43 28.59 8.77
CA ASN A 189 7.73 29.78 9.24
C ASN A 189 7.67 30.88 8.15
N GLY A 190 6.76 30.71 7.19
CA GLY A 190 6.54 31.64 6.09
C GLY A 190 5.13 31.52 5.51
N ASP A 191 4.89 32.19 4.39
CA ASP A 191 3.60 32.34 3.73
C ASP A 191 3.62 31.96 2.24
N ILE A 192 4.76 31.54 1.70
CA ILE A 192 4.88 31.02 0.33
C ILE A 192 4.98 29.49 0.39
N GLY A 193 3.92 28.81 -0.04
CA GLY A 193 3.89 27.36 -0.12
C GLY A 193 4.71 26.87 -1.31
N THR A 194 5.59 25.88 -1.14
CA THR A 194 6.41 25.36 -2.23
C THR A 194 6.03 23.93 -2.59
N VAL A 195 6.00 23.63 -3.90
CA VAL A 195 5.84 22.27 -4.42
C VAL A 195 6.94 22.03 -5.45
N VAL A 196 7.92 21.21 -5.09
CA VAL A 196 9.15 21.02 -5.87
C VAL A 196 9.48 19.55 -6.00
N ASN A 197 10.13 19.16 -7.10
CA ASN A 197 10.67 17.81 -7.25
C ASN A 197 12.21 17.81 -7.16
N GLY A 198 12.73 16.95 -6.28
CA GLY A 198 14.14 16.83 -5.95
C GLY A 198 14.56 17.74 -4.80
N ALA A 199 15.14 17.15 -3.75
CA ALA A 199 15.58 17.86 -2.55
C ALA A 199 16.53 19.04 -2.84
N GLY A 200 17.45 18.89 -3.78
CA GLY A 200 18.37 19.98 -4.17
C GLY A 200 17.65 21.19 -4.76
N LEU A 201 16.66 20.95 -5.63
CA LEU A 201 15.86 22.02 -6.21
C LEU A 201 14.91 22.64 -5.17
N ALA A 202 14.37 21.83 -4.24
CA ALA A 202 13.53 22.31 -3.15
C ALA A 202 14.30 23.26 -2.21
N MET A 203 15.55 22.91 -1.86
CA MET A 203 16.45 23.80 -1.10
C MET A 203 16.72 25.08 -1.88
N ALA A 204 17.14 24.99 -3.14
CA ALA A 204 17.44 26.16 -3.97
C ALA A 204 16.21 27.07 -4.18
N THR A 205 15.01 26.50 -4.23
CA THR A 205 13.75 27.25 -4.34
C THR A 205 13.48 28.06 -3.07
N ASN A 206 13.66 27.44 -1.90
CA ASN A 206 13.52 28.15 -0.62
C ASN A 206 14.59 29.25 -0.45
N ASP A 207 15.82 28.99 -0.87
CA ASP A 207 16.90 29.98 -0.86
C ASP A 207 16.58 31.15 -1.80
N ALA A 208 16.11 30.86 -3.02
CA ALA A 208 15.75 31.90 -4.00
C ALA A 208 14.59 32.77 -3.48
N ILE A 209 13.57 32.17 -2.85
CA ILE A 209 12.48 32.92 -2.20
C ILE A 209 13.06 33.86 -1.14
N CYS A 210 13.98 33.36 -0.29
CA CYS A 210 14.61 34.15 0.76
C CYS A 210 15.47 35.30 0.20
N VAL A 211 16.21 35.06 -0.90
CA VAL A 211 17.02 36.08 -1.58
C VAL A 211 16.14 37.23 -2.09
N HIS A 212 14.94 36.93 -2.56
CA HIS A 212 13.95 37.93 -3.00
C HIS A 212 13.11 38.51 -1.85
N GLY A 213 13.46 38.24 -0.59
CA GLY A 213 12.80 38.80 0.60
C GLY A 213 11.54 38.06 1.06
N GLY A 214 11.13 37.00 0.37
CA GLY A 214 9.99 36.17 0.74
C GLY A 214 10.32 35.13 1.82
N ARG A 215 9.29 34.43 2.30
CA ARG A 215 9.44 33.37 3.32
C ARG A 215 8.67 32.11 2.93
N SER A 216 9.38 30.99 2.75
CA SER A 216 8.75 29.70 2.50
C SER A 216 7.95 29.21 3.72
N ALA A 217 6.70 28.80 3.49
CA ALA A 217 5.84 28.16 4.48
C ALA A 217 6.23 26.70 4.74
N ASN A 218 6.94 26.08 3.78
CA ASN A 218 7.40 24.71 3.86
C ASN A 218 8.64 24.46 2.98
N PHE A 219 9.32 23.36 3.28
CA PHE A 219 10.13 22.60 2.34
C PHE A 219 9.28 21.41 1.88
N LEU A 220 9.17 21.17 0.58
CA LEU A 220 8.52 19.97 0.04
C LEU A 220 9.29 19.44 -1.16
N ASP A 221 9.73 18.19 -1.04
CA ASP A 221 10.24 17.38 -2.14
C ASP A 221 9.22 16.29 -2.49
N ALA A 222 8.63 16.39 -3.68
CA ALA A 222 7.70 15.42 -4.25
C ALA A 222 8.39 14.18 -4.89
N GLY A 223 9.73 14.14 -4.86
CA GLY A 223 10.57 13.08 -5.40
C GLY A 223 10.76 13.16 -6.93
N GLY A 224 11.73 12.40 -7.45
CA GLY A 224 12.05 12.37 -8.89
C GLY A 224 10.98 11.73 -9.79
N GLN A 225 10.02 11.01 -9.22
CA GLN A 225 8.84 10.48 -9.94
C GLN A 225 7.56 11.14 -9.40
N ALA A 226 7.39 12.42 -9.72
CA ALA A 226 6.18 13.17 -9.44
C ALA A 226 4.99 12.58 -10.21
N THR A 227 4.25 11.67 -9.58
CA THR A 227 3.00 11.12 -10.11
C THR A 227 1.84 12.08 -9.86
N ASN A 228 0.74 11.95 -10.62
CA ASN A 228 -0.46 12.77 -10.42
C ASN A 228 -1.00 12.66 -8.97
N ASP A 229 -0.98 11.47 -8.36
CA ASP A 229 -1.45 11.28 -6.96
C ASP A 229 -0.52 11.97 -5.95
N THR A 230 0.81 11.82 -6.07
CA THR A 230 1.76 12.48 -5.16
C THR A 230 1.70 14.01 -5.27
N MET A 231 1.52 14.54 -6.48
CA MET A 231 1.31 15.99 -6.69
C MET A 231 0.01 16.48 -6.05
N LYS A 232 -1.12 15.77 -6.24
CA LYS A 232 -2.39 16.13 -5.59
C LYS A 232 -2.30 16.14 -4.07
N ARG A 233 -1.56 15.21 -3.48
CA ARG A 233 -1.31 15.18 -2.02
C ARG A 233 -0.43 16.35 -1.58
N ALA A 234 0.64 16.65 -2.32
CA ALA A 234 1.50 17.79 -2.05
C ALA A 234 0.70 19.11 -2.09
N PHE A 235 -0.11 19.32 -3.13
CA PHE A 235 -1.01 20.47 -3.22
C PHE A 235 -2.00 20.53 -2.07
N LYS A 236 -2.61 19.40 -1.71
CA LYS A 236 -3.53 19.36 -0.57
C LYS A 236 -2.85 19.79 0.74
N ILE A 237 -1.65 19.28 1.01
CA ILE A 237 -0.90 19.64 2.24
C ILE A 237 -0.63 21.14 2.28
N VAL A 238 -0.18 21.72 1.16
CA VAL A 238 0.14 23.15 1.08
C VAL A 238 -1.13 24.01 1.15
N MET A 239 -2.23 23.61 0.53
CA MET A 239 -3.50 24.35 0.56
C MET A 239 -4.24 24.25 1.89
N ASP A 240 -4.08 23.15 2.64
CA ASP A 240 -4.65 23.00 3.98
C ASP A 240 -3.97 23.95 5.01
N ASP A 241 -2.76 24.46 4.69
CA ASP A 241 -2.05 25.45 5.51
C ASP A 241 -2.57 26.88 5.25
N ARG A 242 -3.33 27.40 6.23
CA ARG A 242 -3.95 28.72 6.17
C ARG A 242 -2.96 29.90 6.12
N ARG A 243 -1.67 29.66 6.38
CA ARG A 243 -0.63 30.70 6.31
C ARG A 243 -0.21 30.97 4.87
N VAL A 244 -0.45 30.01 3.97
CA VAL A 244 -0.01 30.08 2.57
C VAL A 244 -0.86 31.11 1.81
N LYS A 245 -0.19 32.14 1.31
CA LYS A 245 -0.75 33.24 0.50
C LYS A 245 -0.42 33.12 -0.98
N THR A 246 0.62 32.39 -1.33
CA THR A 246 0.98 32.06 -2.72
C THR A 246 1.57 30.66 -2.76
N ILE A 247 1.28 29.91 -3.83
CA ILE A 247 1.91 28.61 -4.07
C ILE A 247 2.92 28.76 -5.21
N PHE A 248 4.17 28.40 -4.96
CA PHE A 248 5.20 28.32 -5.99
C PHE A 248 5.50 26.85 -6.34
N VAL A 249 5.15 26.47 -7.56
CA VAL A 249 5.42 25.15 -8.14
C VAL A 249 6.64 25.26 -9.04
N ASN A 250 7.73 24.60 -8.65
CA ASN A 250 8.97 24.60 -9.41
C ASN A 250 9.34 23.17 -9.77
N ILE A 251 9.09 22.76 -11.01
CA ILE A 251 9.31 21.38 -11.44
C ILE A 251 10.33 21.31 -12.57
N TYR A 252 11.33 20.46 -12.39
CA TYR A 252 12.27 20.07 -13.43
C TYR A 252 11.91 18.68 -13.95
N GLY A 253 11.31 18.61 -15.14
CA GLY A 253 11.00 17.39 -15.88
C GLY A 253 12.24 16.73 -16.46
N GLY A 254 12.88 15.86 -15.67
CA GLY A 254 13.94 14.98 -16.15
C GLY A 254 13.36 13.85 -17.02
N ILE A 255 13.15 12.67 -16.44
CA ILE A 255 12.49 11.55 -17.12
C ILE A 255 10.97 11.78 -17.27
N THR A 256 10.38 12.57 -16.37
CA THR A 256 8.95 12.87 -16.37
C THR A 256 8.66 14.05 -17.29
N ARG A 257 7.72 13.89 -18.22
CA ARG A 257 7.33 14.95 -19.16
C ARG A 257 6.49 16.03 -18.46
N CYS A 258 6.75 17.29 -18.79
CA CYS A 258 6.12 18.44 -18.15
C CYS A 258 4.65 18.63 -18.52
N ASP A 259 4.22 18.19 -19.71
CA ASP A 259 2.81 18.16 -20.13
C ASP A 259 1.96 17.28 -19.20
N MET A 260 2.47 16.10 -18.82
CA MET A 260 1.80 15.23 -17.84
C MET A 260 1.73 15.86 -16.43
N ILE A 261 2.74 16.65 -16.06
CA ILE A 261 2.74 17.40 -14.80
C ILE A 261 1.72 18.54 -14.86
N ALA A 262 1.66 19.29 -15.96
CA ALA A 262 0.68 20.33 -16.19
C ALA A 262 -0.76 19.79 -16.08
N GLU A 263 -1.08 18.67 -16.75
CA GLU A 263 -2.36 17.98 -16.62
C GLU A 263 -2.67 17.61 -15.15
N SER A 264 -1.64 17.16 -14.40
CA SER A 264 -1.79 16.80 -12.99
C SER A 264 -2.07 18.03 -12.10
N ILE A 265 -1.48 19.18 -12.41
CA ILE A 265 -1.73 20.45 -11.72
C ILE A 265 -3.16 20.92 -12.01
N ILE A 266 -3.58 20.93 -13.27
CA ILE A 266 -4.94 21.29 -13.70
C ILE A 266 -5.98 20.41 -12.99
N ASP A 267 -5.76 19.10 -13.01
CA ASP A 267 -6.60 18.13 -12.31
C ASP A 267 -6.68 18.41 -10.81
N ALA A 268 -5.55 18.74 -10.17
CA ALA A 268 -5.47 19.02 -8.73
C ALA A 268 -6.27 20.27 -8.37
N VAL A 269 -6.06 21.37 -9.11
CA VAL A 269 -6.75 22.65 -8.91
C VAL A 269 -8.26 22.48 -9.11
N ASN A 270 -8.68 21.77 -10.16
CA ASN A 270 -10.10 21.52 -10.43
C ASN A 270 -10.76 20.64 -9.35
N SER A 271 -10.06 19.62 -8.86
CA SER A 271 -10.62 18.68 -7.85
C SER A 271 -10.74 19.31 -6.46
N LEU A 272 -9.95 20.35 -6.17
CA LEU A 272 -9.93 20.99 -4.84
C LEU A 272 -10.95 22.14 -4.72
N GLY A 273 -11.73 22.43 -5.76
CA GLY A 273 -12.88 23.34 -5.68
C GLY A 273 -12.50 24.81 -5.60
N HIS A 274 -11.94 25.33 -6.70
CA HIS A 274 -11.47 26.71 -6.91
C HIS A 274 -10.25 27.13 -6.07
N GLN A 275 -9.38 27.89 -6.73
CA GLN A 275 -8.09 28.30 -6.22
C GLN A 275 -8.26 29.47 -5.23
N SER A 276 -8.17 29.17 -3.93
CA SER A 276 -8.23 30.20 -2.88
C SER A 276 -6.96 31.06 -2.79
N VAL A 277 -5.88 30.65 -3.46
CA VAL A 277 -4.53 31.20 -3.31
C VAL A 277 -3.82 31.27 -4.68
N PRO A 278 -3.24 32.41 -5.10
CA PRO A 278 -2.54 32.52 -6.38
C PRO A 278 -1.39 31.51 -6.50
N MET A 279 -1.12 31.06 -7.72
CA MET A 279 -0.10 30.06 -8.01
C MET A 279 0.82 30.54 -9.11
N VAL A 280 2.12 30.38 -8.89
CA VAL A 280 3.16 30.53 -9.91
C VAL A 280 3.70 29.15 -10.25
N VAL A 281 3.70 28.80 -11.53
CA VAL A 281 4.19 27.51 -12.01
C VAL A 281 5.34 27.72 -12.96
N ARG A 282 6.44 27.04 -12.66
CA ARG A 282 7.64 26.98 -13.47
C ARG A 282 7.94 25.52 -13.80
N LEU A 283 7.87 25.19 -15.09
CA LEU A 283 8.19 23.87 -15.64
C LEU A 283 9.41 23.99 -16.55
N GLN A 284 10.41 23.12 -16.35
CA GLN A 284 11.58 23.04 -17.21
C GLN A 284 11.91 21.59 -17.51
N GLY A 285 12.19 21.22 -18.76
CA GLY A 285 12.57 19.85 -19.13
C GLY A 285 11.82 19.33 -20.35
N THR A 286 11.64 18.02 -20.45
CA THR A 286 10.93 17.42 -21.60
C THR A 286 9.49 17.92 -21.69
N ASN A 287 9.10 18.43 -22.86
CA ASN A 287 7.78 19.00 -23.16
C ASN A 287 7.37 20.17 -22.23
N SER A 288 8.34 20.95 -21.73
CA SER A 288 8.03 22.10 -20.85
C SER A 288 7.19 23.17 -21.55
N GLU A 289 7.52 23.54 -22.78
CA GLU A 289 6.75 24.55 -23.54
C GLU A 289 5.28 24.14 -23.71
N GLU A 290 5.04 22.88 -24.06
CA GLU A 290 3.70 22.30 -24.17
C GLU A 290 2.96 22.30 -22.82
N GLY A 291 3.65 21.92 -21.74
CA GLY A 291 3.08 21.92 -20.39
C GLY A 291 2.73 23.33 -19.89
N LEU A 292 3.58 24.32 -20.15
CA LEU A 292 3.32 25.72 -19.82
C LEU A 292 2.11 26.24 -20.61
N LYS A 293 2.05 25.95 -21.91
CA LYS A 293 0.91 26.30 -22.76
C LYS A 293 -0.41 25.68 -22.29
N LEU A 294 -0.39 24.40 -21.88
CA LEU A 294 -1.57 23.74 -21.31
C LEU A 294 -2.10 24.44 -20.05
N LEU A 295 -1.22 24.99 -19.21
CA LEU A 295 -1.60 25.72 -18.01
C LEU A 295 -2.19 27.10 -18.33
N GLU A 296 -1.64 27.79 -19.34
CA GLU A 296 -2.18 29.05 -19.84
C GLU A 296 -3.57 28.86 -20.45
N ASP A 297 -3.74 27.86 -21.31
CA ASP A 297 -4.99 27.55 -22.00
C ASP A 297 -6.11 27.13 -21.04
N ALA A 298 -5.76 26.55 -19.88
CA ALA A 298 -6.72 26.14 -18.85
C ALA A 298 -7.44 27.33 -18.18
N ASN A 299 -6.91 28.54 -18.31
CA ASN A 299 -7.48 29.79 -17.77
C ASN A 299 -7.87 29.70 -16.27
N LEU A 300 -7.03 29.05 -15.47
CA LEU A 300 -7.25 28.81 -14.03
C LEU A 300 -6.70 29.93 -13.13
N GLY A 301 -6.24 31.05 -13.69
CA GLY A 301 -5.56 32.10 -12.90
C GLY A 301 -4.17 31.70 -12.41
N ILE A 302 -3.51 30.78 -13.12
CA ILE A 302 -2.14 30.33 -12.84
C ILE A 302 -1.17 31.24 -13.58
N HIS A 303 -0.19 31.79 -12.87
CA HIS A 303 0.93 32.50 -13.49
C HIS A 303 1.98 31.50 -13.95
N VAL A 304 2.29 31.52 -15.24
CA VAL A 304 3.22 30.59 -15.87
C VAL A 304 4.50 31.35 -16.22
N GLU A 305 5.66 30.88 -15.76
CA GLU A 305 6.96 31.52 -16.04
C GLU A 305 8.06 30.46 -16.09
N ALA A 306 8.84 30.43 -17.18
CA ALA A 306 9.88 29.43 -17.41
C ALA A 306 11.18 29.76 -16.68
N ASP A 307 11.49 31.06 -16.56
CA ASP A 307 12.69 31.54 -15.89
C ASP A 307 12.56 31.43 -14.36
N PHE A 308 13.58 30.85 -13.73
CA PHE A 308 13.51 30.56 -12.31
C PHE A 308 13.51 31.83 -11.44
N ASP A 309 14.33 32.83 -11.80
CA ASP A 309 14.44 34.08 -11.04
C ASP A 309 13.15 34.89 -11.15
N LYS A 310 12.61 35.04 -12.36
CA LYS A 310 11.33 35.73 -12.60
C LYS A 310 10.16 35.03 -11.91
N ALA A 311 10.06 33.71 -12.00
CA ALA A 311 8.99 32.96 -11.33
C ALA A 311 9.05 33.13 -9.81
N THR A 312 10.27 33.12 -9.24
CA THR A 312 10.46 33.32 -7.81
C THR A 312 10.07 34.73 -7.37
N LYS A 313 10.55 35.77 -8.06
CA LYS A 313 10.14 37.17 -7.81
C LYS A 313 8.62 37.31 -7.84
N LYS A 314 7.99 36.72 -8.86
CA LYS A 314 6.54 36.78 -9.01
C LYS A 314 5.80 36.13 -7.84
N ALA A 315 6.30 34.99 -7.33
CA ALA A 315 5.70 34.32 -6.19
C ALA A 315 5.76 35.17 -4.91
N VAL A 316 6.88 35.87 -4.71
CA VAL A 316 7.06 36.81 -3.58
C VAL A 316 6.12 38.01 -3.71
N GLU A 317 6.10 38.67 -4.87
CA GLU A 317 5.21 39.81 -5.15
C GLU A 317 3.74 39.47 -4.86
N LEU A 318 3.28 38.30 -5.29
CA LEU A 318 1.90 37.86 -5.07
C LEU A 318 1.61 37.62 -3.58
N ALA A 319 2.58 37.08 -2.83
CA ALA A 319 2.40 36.84 -1.39
C ALA A 319 2.35 38.16 -0.59
N GLU A 320 3.13 39.17 -0.98
CA GLU A 320 3.10 40.51 -0.37
C GLU A 320 1.80 41.26 -0.66
N SER A 321 1.21 41.04 -1.83
CA SER A 321 -0.04 41.69 -2.24
C SER A 321 -1.28 41.26 -1.44
N ILE A 322 -1.18 40.13 -0.72
CA ILE A 322 -2.29 39.56 0.05
C ILE A 322 -2.12 39.91 1.54
N PRO A 323 -3.10 40.61 2.16
CA PRO A 323 -3.04 40.95 3.57
C PRO A 323 -2.94 39.69 4.45
N THR A 324 -2.02 39.69 5.40
CA THR A 324 -1.90 38.61 6.37
C THR A 324 -3.17 38.56 7.23
N PRO A 325 -3.90 37.43 7.30
CA PRO A 325 -5.06 37.33 8.18
C PRO A 325 -4.62 37.56 9.64
N PRO A 326 -5.47 38.17 10.48
CA PRO A 326 -5.13 38.42 11.88
C PRO A 326 -4.92 37.10 12.65
N ASN A 327 -3.65 36.72 12.77
CA ASN A 327 -3.00 35.86 13.77
C ASN A 327 -3.89 34.81 14.47
N VAL A 328 -3.94 33.59 13.92
CA VAL A 328 -4.64 32.45 14.53
C VAL A 328 -3.79 31.74 15.61
N ASP A 329 -2.48 32.00 15.67
CA ASP A 329 -1.54 31.18 16.47
C ASP A 329 -0.86 31.88 17.65
N ARG A 330 -1.40 33.00 18.16
CA ARG A 330 -1.12 33.32 19.58
C ARG A 330 -2.04 32.47 20.44
N PRO A 331 -1.53 31.55 21.29
CA PRO A 331 -2.38 30.87 22.24
C PRO A 331 -3.02 31.94 23.13
N LYS A 332 -4.34 32.11 23.02
CA LYS A 332 -5.11 32.90 23.99
C LYS A 332 -4.90 32.22 25.33
N ALA A 333 -4.27 32.93 26.27
CA ALA A 333 -4.21 32.50 27.67
C ALA A 333 -5.63 32.13 28.12
N ILE A 334 -5.85 30.84 28.36
CA ILE A 334 -7.14 30.31 28.81
C ILE A 334 -7.33 30.78 30.25
N THR A 335 -7.87 31.97 30.45
CA THR A 335 -8.39 32.43 31.74
C THR A 335 -9.82 31.91 31.89
N ARG A 336 -9.98 30.59 32.09
CA ARG A 336 -11.26 30.05 32.56
C ARG A 336 -11.36 30.27 34.07
N LYS A 337 -12.16 31.24 34.49
CA LYS A 337 -12.69 31.33 35.86
C LYS A 337 -13.44 30.01 36.17
N TYR A 338 -12.89 29.22 37.09
CA TYR A 338 -13.53 28.03 37.61
C TYR A 338 -14.80 28.41 38.40
N LYS A 339 -15.96 27.89 37.99
CA LYS A 339 -17.16 27.81 38.83
C LYS A 339 -17.22 26.42 39.45
N ASN A 340 -17.34 26.42 40.77
CA ASN A 340 -17.47 25.33 41.75
C ASN A 340 -17.55 23.86 41.25
N PRO A 341 -16.77 22.94 41.86
CA PRO A 341 -16.88 21.51 41.61
C PRO A 341 -18.04 20.92 42.42
N GLN A 342 -19.10 20.47 41.75
CA GLN A 342 -20.00 19.49 42.36
C GLN A 342 -19.50 18.07 42.06
N LYS A 343 -19.32 17.35 43.17
CA LYS A 343 -18.98 15.94 43.34
C LYS A 343 -19.42 15.03 42.18
N TYR A 344 -18.44 14.52 41.43
CA TYR A 344 -18.55 13.22 40.79
C TYR A 344 -17.82 12.21 41.65
N VAL A 345 -18.59 11.31 42.27
CA VAL A 345 -18.09 10.14 42.98
C VAL A 345 -17.54 9.18 41.93
N PHE A 346 -16.21 9.08 41.84
CA PHE A 346 -15.55 8.05 41.05
C PHE A 346 -15.63 6.72 41.80
N SER A 347 -16.30 5.74 41.20
CA SER A 347 -16.27 4.34 41.63
C SER A 347 -14.83 3.83 41.54
N SER A 348 -14.22 3.56 42.70
CA SER A 348 -12.94 2.89 42.82
C SER A 348 -13.07 1.41 42.40
N ARG A 349 -12.65 1.09 41.17
CA ARG A 349 -12.16 -0.25 40.87
C ARG A 349 -10.64 -0.17 40.66
N PRO A 350 -9.84 -0.98 41.38
CA PRO A 350 -8.41 -1.03 41.16
C PRO A 350 -8.12 -1.58 39.76
N VAL A 351 -7.33 -0.88 38.97
CA VAL A 351 -6.70 -1.44 37.77
C VAL A 351 -5.50 -2.24 38.25
N THR A 352 -5.70 -3.54 38.48
CA THR A 352 -4.61 -4.48 38.72
C THR A 352 -3.79 -4.66 37.44
N LEU A 353 -2.49 -4.39 37.55
CA LEU A 353 -1.45 -4.85 36.63
C LEU A 353 -1.55 -6.38 36.47
N GLY A 354 -2.08 -6.83 35.34
CA GLY A 354 -2.07 -8.22 34.95
C GLY A 354 -0.73 -8.60 34.34
N ILE A 355 0.08 -9.37 35.08
CA ILE A 355 0.95 -10.38 34.48
C ILE A 355 0.04 -11.26 33.58
N PRO A 356 0.43 -11.61 32.35
CA PRO A 356 -0.46 -12.33 31.46
C PRO A 356 -0.75 -13.70 32.07
N SER A 357 -2.00 -13.89 32.49
CA SER A 357 -2.54 -15.21 32.80
C SER A 357 -2.58 -16.03 31.50
N VAL A 358 -2.58 -17.35 31.68
CA VAL A 358 -2.47 -18.40 30.65
C VAL A 358 -3.70 -18.46 29.70
N GLU A 359 -4.49 -17.40 29.58
CA GLU A 359 -5.51 -17.21 28.53
C GLU A 359 -4.97 -16.39 27.35
N SER A 360 -3.79 -16.74 26.86
CA SER A 360 -3.41 -16.36 25.50
C SER A 360 -4.19 -17.23 24.53
N CYS A 361 -4.89 -16.60 23.57
CA CYS A 361 -4.85 -16.95 22.14
C CYS A 361 -6.17 -16.74 21.37
N LYS A 362 -6.78 -15.55 21.39
CA LYS A 362 -7.70 -15.15 20.29
C LYS A 362 -7.46 -13.70 19.84
N MET A 363 -6.29 -13.45 19.24
CA MET A 363 -6.18 -12.36 18.26
C MET A 363 -7.26 -12.56 17.19
N SER A 364 -8.05 -11.52 16.89
CA SER A 364 -9.09 -11.62 15.86
C SER A 364 -8.47 -12.06 14.52
N LEU A 365 -9.16 -12.94 13.80
CA LEU A 365 -8.69 -13.54 12.55
C LEU A 365 -8.27 -12.46 11.52
N LYS A 366 -8.99 -11.33 11.49
CA LYS A 366 -8.65 -10.13 10.72
C LYS A 366 -7.21 -9.64 10.97
N ARG A 367 -6.80 -9.51 12.25
CA ARG A 367 -5.45 -9.06 12.63
C ARG A 367 -4.39 -10.10 12.27
N ARG A 368 -4.69 -11.40 12.45
CA ARG A 368 -3.79 -12.50 12.07
C ARG A 368 -3.51 -12.53 10.56
N LEU A 369 -4.55 -12.29 9.75
CA LEU A 369 -4.44 -12.28 8.29
C LEU A 369 -3.94 -10.94 7.71
N GLY A 370 -3.72 -9.93 8.57
CA GLY A 370 -3.05 -8.67 8.19
C GLY A 370 -3.95 -7.64 7.52
N PHE A 371 -5.28 -7.74 7.64
CA PHE A 371 -6.21 -6.77 7.06
C PHE A 371 -6.34 -5.51 7.93
N ALA A 372 -6.14 -4.33 7.32
CA ALA A 372 -6.29 -3.03 7.99
C ALA A 372 -7.77 -2.69 8.28
N SER A 373 -8.65 -2.87 7.30
CA SER A 373 -10.08 -2.53 7.42
C SER A 373 -10.97 -3.77 7.54
N THR A 374 -12.09 -3.64 8.25
CA THR A 374 -13.08 -4.74 8.36
C THR A 374 -13.81 -4.97 7.04
N ARG A 375 -14.07 -3.89 6.28
CA ARG A 375 -14.70 -3.99 4.95
C ARG A 375 -13.83 -4.79 3.98
N SER A 376 -12.52 -4.54 3.93
CA SER A 376 -11.60 -5.30 3.08
C SER A 376 -11.52 -6.76 3.47
N PHE A 377 -11.53 -7.06 4.78
CA PHE A 377 -11.58 -8.44 5.27
C PHE A 377 -12.85 -9.16 4.81
N VAL A 378 -14.03 -8.55 5.01
CA VAL A 378 -15.32 -9.14 4.59
C VAL A 378 -15.38 -9.35 3.08
N LEU A 379 -14.96 -8.35 2.28
CA LEU A 379 -14.97 -8.49 0.82
C LEU A 379 -14.02 -9.58 0.34
N THR A 380 -12.80 -9.67 0.88
CA THR A 380 -11.89 -10.76 0.53
C THR A 380 -12.44 -12.11 0.98
N SER A 381 -13.07 -12.21 2.15
CA SER A 381 -13.71 -13.45 2.60
C SER A 381 -14.85 -13.88 1.68
N ILE A 382 -15.67 -12.97 1.19
CA ILE A 382 -16.77 -13.29 0.27
C ILE A 382 -16.21 -13.72 -1.10
N PHE A 383 -15.41 -12.87 -1.75
CA PHE A 383 -14.99 -13.12 -3.13
C PHE A 383 -13.91 -14.20 -3.24
N ALA A 384 -12.86 -14.13 -2.43
CA ALA A 384 -11.82 -15.16 -2.44
C ALA A 384 -12.35 -16.46 -1.81
N GLY A 385 -13.24 -16.38 -0.81
CA GLY A 385 -13.89 -17.57 -0.26
C GLY A 385 -14.78 -18.27 -1.27
N ALA A 386 -15.60 -17.53 -2.01
CA ALA A 386 -16.43 -18.09 -3.08
C ALA A 386 -15.59 -18.74 -4.18
N LEU A 387 -14.49 -18.10 -4.61
CA LEU A 387 -13.57 -18.70 -5.59
C LEU A 387 -12.90 -19.96 -5.04
N PHE A 388 -12.38 -19.91 -3.81
CA PHE A 388 -11.74 -21.06 -3.18
C PHE A 388 -12.71 -22.25 -3.03
N LEU A 389 -13.93 -21.97 -2.57
CA LEU A 389 -14.96 -22.99 -2.41
C LEU A 389 -15.38 -23.57 -3.77
N PHE A 390 -15.62 -22.72 -4.77
CA PHE A 390 -15.91 -23.17 -6.12
C PHE A 390 -14.78 -24.06 -6.65
N SER A 391 -13.54 -23.60 -6.63
CA SER A 391 -12.40 -24.36 -7.14
C SER A 391 -12.21 -25.71 -6.44
N THR A 392 -12.41 -25.78 -5.12
CA THR A 392 -12.25 -27.02 -4.35
C THR A 392 -13.40 -27.99 -4.56
N LEU A 393 -14.66 -27.51 -4.62
CA LEU A 393 -15.82 -28.36 -4.87
C LEU A 393 -15.80 -29.00 -6.26
N GLN A 394 -15.15 -28.38 -7.24
CA GLN A 394 -15.04 -28.92 -8.60
C GLN A 394 -13.85 -29.87 -8.80
N LEU A 395 -12.93 -30.01 -7.84
CA LEU A 395 -11.76 -30.91 -7.97
C LEU A 395 -12.12 -32.35 -8.36
N PRO A 396 -13.20 -32.96 -7.84
CA PRO A 396 -13.61 -34.30 -8.24
C PRO A 396 -13.87 -34.44 -9.75
N TYR A 397 -14.20 -33.37 -10.48
CA TYR A 397 -14.48 -33.43 -11.92
C TYR A 397 -13.25 -33.73 -12.77
N ILE A 398 -12.04 -33.66 -12.19
CA ILE A 398 -10.80 -34.11 -12.86
C ILE A 398 -10.92 -35.59 -13.27
N ASP A 399 -11.63 -36.41 -12.49
CA ASP A 399 -12.00 -37.76 -12.90
C ASP A 399 -13.17 -37.71 -13.89
N ILE A 400 -12.81 -37.69 -15.18
CA ILE A 400 -13.77 -37.55 -16.27
C ILE A 400 -14.74 -38.74 -16.31
N ASP A 401 -14.26 -39.96 -16.06
CA ASP A 401 -15.07 -41.16 -16.29
C ASP A 401 -16.00 -41.46 -15.11
N ARG A 402 -15.51 -41.33 -13.88
CA ARG A 402 -16.25 -41.74 -12.68
C ARG A 402 -17.08 -40.63 -12.06
N VAL A 403 -16.74 -39.36 -12.33
CA VAL A 403 -17.42 -38.21 -11.71
C VAL A 403 -18.06 -37.31 -12.76
N PHE A 404 -17.28 -36.72 -13.67
CA PHE A 404 -17.82 -35.75 -14.62
C PHE A 404 -18.86 -36.37 -15.56
N CYS A 405 -18.55 -37.55 -16.09
CA CYS A 405 -19.40 -38.33 -16.98
C CYS A 405 -19.87 -39.66 -16.38
N ALA A 406 -20.17 -39.64 -15.07
CA ALA A 406 -20.77 -40.75 -14.34
C ALA A 406 -22.15 -41.14 -14.90
N GLU A 407 -22.76 -42.20 -14.35
CA GLU A 407 -24.13 -42.64 -14.70
C GLU A 407 -25.18 -41.56 -14.41
N ILE A 408 -24.99 -40.79 -13.32
CA ILE A 408 -25.66 -39.51 -13.09
C ILE A 408 -24.63 -38.41 -13.35
N PRO A 409 -24.53 -37.90 -14.59
CA PRO A 409 -23.46 -37.00 -14.96
C PRO A 409 -23.67 -35.61 -14.35
N TRP A 410 -22.58 -35.02 -13.87
CA TRP A 410 -22.52 -33.60 -13.50
C TRP A 410 -22.27 -32.68 -14.70
N ALA A 411 -21.85 -33.26 -15.83
CA ALA A 411 -21.74 -32.59 -17.11
C ALA A 411 -23.11 -32.16 -17.66
N VAL A 412 -23.13 -31.14 -18.51
CA VAL A 412 -24.37 -30.82 -19.24
C VAL A 412 -24.72 -32.01 -20.14
N PRO A 413 -26.00 -32.42 -20.21
CA PRO A 413 -26.35 -33.59 -21.00
C PRO A 413 -25.83 -33.46 -22.44
N GLY A 414 -25.23 -34.55 -22.94
CA GLY A 414 -24.66 -34.62 -24.28
C GLY A 414 -23.19 -34.21 -24.38
N GLU A 415 -22.58 -33.57 -23.39
CA GLU A 415 -21.14 -33.24 -23.44
C GLU A 415 -20.24 -34.48 -23.38
N CYS A 416 -20.67 -35.49 -22.62
CA CYS A 416 -19.93 -36.73 -22.44
C CYS A 416 -19.76 -37.54 -23.73
N TYR A 417 -20.58 -37.27 -24.76
CA TYR A 417 -20.38 -37.80 -26.11
C TYR A 417 -18.96 -37.51 -26.65
N TRP A 418 -18.47 -36.29 -26.39
CA TRP A 418 -17.16 -35.84 -26.87
C TRP A 418 -16.04 -36.18 -25.89
N PHE A 419 -16.26 -36.03 -24.58
CA PHE A 419 -15.20 -36.12 -23.57
C PHE A 419 -14.90 -37.54 -23.08
N LYS A 420 -15.80 -38.52 -23.29
CA LYS A 420 -15.47 -39.93 -23.02
C LYS A 420 -14.51 -40.53 -24.05
N ARG A 421 -14.44 -39.99 -25.26
CA ARG A 421 -13.61 -40.54 -26.35
C ARG A 421 -12.16 -40.13 -26.20
N PRO A 422 -11.18 -41.01 -26.46
CA PRO A 422 -9.78 -40.62 -26.50
C PRO A 422 -9.55 -39.61 -27.62
N GLY A 423 -8.78 -38.56 -27.35
CA GLY A 423 -8.47 -37.53 -28.34
C GLY A 423 -8.27 -36.16 -27.71
N LEU A 424 -8.16 -35.14 -28.59
CA LEU A 424 -7.83 -33.78 -28.21
C LEU A 424 -8.84 -33.16 -27.23
N MET A 425 -10.13 -33.46 -27.37
CA MET A 425 -11.18 -32.87 -26.53
C MET A 425 -11.12 -33.39 -25.10
N ARG A 426 -10.93 -34.69 -24.91
CA ARG A 426 -10.76 -35.30 -23.58
C ARG A 426 -9.50 -34.80 -22.89
N ASN A 427 -8.37 -34.82 -23.60
CA ASN A 427 -7.10 -34.34 -23.05
C ASN A 427 -7.14 -32.84 -22.74
N GLY A 428 -7.81 -32.06 -23.60
CA GLY A 428 -8.07 -30.64 -23.37
C GLY A 428 -8.90 -30.40 -22.12
N LEU A 429 -9.97 -31.16 -21.91
CA LEU A 429 -10.82 -31.03 -20.72
C LEU A 429 -10.05 -31.39 -19.45
N PHE A 430 -9.33 -32.52 -19.47
CA PHE A 430 -8.50 -32.95 -18.35
C PHE A 430 -7.47 -31.87 -17.98
N LEU A 431 -6.71 -31.38 -18.97
CA LEU A 431 -5.68 -30.38 -18.75
C LEU A 431 -6.27 -29.04 -18.30
N HIS A 432 -7.45 -28.65 -18.81
CA HIS A 432 -8.18 -27.47 -18.35
C HIS A 432 -8.56 -27.58 -16.86
N LEU A 433 -9.12 -28.71 -16.42
CA LEU A 433 -9.53 -28.92 -15.03
C LEU A 433 -8.33 -28.99 -14.06
N VAL A 434 -7.28 -29.74 -14.42
CA VAL A 434 -6.06 -29.88 -13.60
C VAL A 434 -5.28 -28.57 -13.47
N THR A 435 -5.45 -27.63 -14.40
CA THR A 435 -4.76 -26.35 -14.35
C THR A 435 -5.59 -25.27 -13.66
N PHE A 436 -6.84 -25.05 -14.09
CA PHE A 436 -7.66 -23.95 -13.57
C PHE A 436 -8.18 -24.18 -12.15
N LEU A 437 -8.53 -25.41 -11.77
CA LEU A 437 -9.08 -25.66 -10.44
C LEU A 437 -8.03 -25.43 -9.35
N PRO A 438 -6.80 -25.97 -9.44
CA PRO A 438 -5.74 -25.63 -8.49
C PRO A 438 -5.33 -24.16 -8.56
N ALA A 439 -5.26 -23.56 -9.75
CA ALA A 439 -4.92 -22.14 -9.88
C ALA A 439 -5.93 -21.23 -9.16
N GLY A 440 -7.24 -21.49 -9.29
CA GLY A 440 -8.29 -20.76 -8.60
C GLY A 440 -8.28 -20.93 -7.08
N ALA A 441 -7.92 -22.11 -6.57
CA ALA A 441 -7.71 -22.29 -5.14
C ALA A 441 -6.45 -21.54 -4.65
N LEU A 442 -5.35 -21.66 -5.37
CA LEU A 442 -4.05 -21.11 -4.99
C LEU A 442 -3.97 -19.59 -5.07
N VAL A 443 -4.69 -18.96 -6.01
CA VAL A 443 -4.71 -17.50 -6.12
C VAL A 443 -5.32 -16.84 -4.88
N CYS A 444 -6.21 -17.52 -4.16
CA CYS A 444 -6.84 -16.95 -2.97
C CYS A 444 -5.80 -16.53 -1.92
N PHE A 445 -4.69 -17.27 -1.82
CA PHE A 445 -3.56 -16.94 -0.96
C PHE A 445 -2.76 -15.72 -1.43
N GLN A 446 -2.78 -15.37 -2.72
CA GLN A 446 -2.12 -14.17 -3.25
C GLN A 446 -2.74 -12.89 -2.68
N PHE A 447 -4.04 -12.93 -2.35
CA PHE A 447 -4.78 -11.77 -1.85
C PHE A 447 -4.79 -11.63 -0.33
N ILE A 448 -4.11 -12.52 0.41
CA ILE A 448 -4.01 -12.43 1.88
C ILE A 448 -2.83 -11.50 2.26
N PRO A 449 -3.08 -10.36 2.93
CA PRO A 449 -2.03 -9.37 3.22
C PRO A 449 -0.86 -9.90 4.06
N VAL A 450 -1.11 -10.82 5.01
CA VAL A 450 -0.03 -11.38 5.84
C VAL A 450 1.01 -12.14 5.01
N LEU A 451 0.59 -12.79 3.92
CA LEU A 451 1.46 -13.58 3.05
C LEU A 451 2.34 -12.70 2.14
N GLN A 452 2.03 -11.41 2.03
CA GLN A 452 2.83 -10.44 1.29
C GLN A 452 3.96 -9.83 2.14
N ARG A 453 4.00 -10.11 3.45
CA ARG A 453 5.03 -9.60 4.37
C ARG A 453 6.40 -10.24 4.08
N PRO A 454 7.53 -9.57 4.41
CA PRO A 454 8.89 -10.04 4.11
C PRO A 454 9.18 -11.49 4.50
N LYS A 455 8.61 -11.98 5.61
CA LYS A 455 8.75 -13.36 6.09
C LYS A 455 8.20 -14.41 5.10
N TYR A 456 7.17 -14.06 4.34
CA TYR A 456 6.44 -14.98 3.45
C TYR A 456 6.57 -14.60 1.96
N THR A 457 7.39 -13.60 1.63
CA THR A 457 7.54 -13.12 0.26
C THR A 457 8.05 -14.20 -0.70
N ALA A 458 8.92 -15.12 -0.24
CA ALA A 458 9.37 -16.25 -1.05
C ALA A 458 8.21 -17.17 -1.45
N PHE A 459 7.35 -17.52 -0.48
CA PHE A 459 6.13 -18.30 -0.73
C PHE A 459 5.17 -17.56 -1.67
N HIS A 460 4.94 -16.26 -1.44
CA HIS A 460 4.06 -15.46 -2.27
C HIS A 460 4.50 -15.45 -3.75
N ARG A 461 5.82 -15.27 -4.01
CA ARG A 461 6.37 -15.32 -5.36
C ARG A 461 6.26 -16.71 -5.99
N ALA A 462 6.64 -17.75 -5.27
CA ALA A 462 6.56 -19.13 -5.77
C ALA A 462 5.11 -19.50 -6.14
N ASN A 463 4.16 -19.23 -5.24
CA ASN A 463 2.75 -19.44 -5.49
C ASN A 463 2.26 -18.59 -6.68
N GLY A 464 2.75 -17.36 -6.84
CA GLY A 464 2.40 -16.48 -7.95
C GLY A 464 2.81 -17.03 -9.31
N TYR A 465 4.04 -17.56 -9.42
CA TYR A 465 4.52 -18.21 -10.64
C TYR A 465 3.72 -19.46 -10.98
N ILE A 466 3.45 -20.33 -9.99
CA ILE A 466 2.63 -21.52 -10.18
C ILE A 466 1.25 -21.14 -10.73
N VAL A 467 0.58 -20.18 -10.08
CA VAL A 467 -0.75 -19.71 -10.49
C VAL A 467 -0.73 -19.16 -11.91
N LEU A 468 0.26 -18.37 -12.30
CA LEU A 468 0.37 -17.79 -13.65
C LEU A 468 0.61 -18.87 -14.71
N SER A 469 1.51 -19.83 -14.46
CA SER A 469 1.80 -20.94 -15.38
C SER A 469 0.57 -21.82 -15.60
N LEU A 470 -0.10 -22.22 -14.51
CA LEU A 470 -1.32 -23.02 -14.59
C LEU A 470 -2.42 -22.26 -15.36
N SER A 471 -2.61 -20.97 -15.07
CA SER A 471 -3.61 -20.14 -15.76
C SER A 471 -3.35 -20.05 -17.27
N GLY A 472 -2.09 -19.91 -17.69
CA GLY A 472 -1.73 -19.86 -19.11
C GLY A 472 -2.09 -21.14 -19.87
N ILE A 473 -1.74 -22.30 -19.31
CA ILE A 473 -2.09 -23.62 -19.90
C ILE A 473 -3.61 -23.83 -19.88
N GLY A 474 -4.27 -23.44 -18.78
CA GLY A 474 -5.71 -23.51 -18.63
C GLY A 474 -6.45 -22.71 -19.70
N ILE A 475 -5.98 -21.50 -20.02
CA ILE A 475 -6.61 -20.64 -21.04
C ILE A 475 -6.50 -21.27 -22.42
N ILE A 476 -5.33 -21.78 -22.79
CA ILE A 476 -5.12 -22.44 -24.09
C ILE A 476 -6.06 -23.66 -24.23
N THR A 477 -6.12 -24.48 -23.19
CA THR A 477 -6.97 -25.67 -23.18
C THR A 477 -8.47 -25.34 -23.15
N ALA A 478 -8.87 -24.23 -22.51
CA ALA A 478 -10.24 -23.70 -22.56
C ALA A 478 -10.66 -23.38 -24.00
N LEU A 479 -9.78 -22.75 -24.77
CA LEU A 479 -10.03 -22.41 -26.18
C LEU A 479 -10.17 -23.67 -27.03
N ILE A 480 -9.35 -24.70 -26.78
CA ILE A 480 -9.43 -25.99 -27.49
C ILE A 480 -10.80 -26.65 -27.25
N ILE A 481 -11.23 -26.76 -25.99
CA ILE A 481 -12.49 -27.44 -25.66
C ILE A 481 -13.74 -26.61 -25.96
N SER A 482 -13.61 -25.28 -26.14
CA SER A 482 -14.74 -24.38 -26.42
C SER A 482 -15.56 -24.75 -27.67
N LYS A 483 -14.98 -25.57 -28.55
CA LYS A 483 -15.67 -26.10 -29.73
C LYS A 483 -16.81 -27.04 -29.36
N GLU A 484 -16.70 -27.79 -28.27
CA GLU A 484 -17.68 -28.81 -27.88
C GLU A 484 -18.27 -28.58 -26.48
N ALA A 485 -17.51 -27.95 -25.57
CA ALA A 485 -17.97 -27.57 -24.24
C ALA A 485 -19.11 -26.55 -24.34
N MET A 486 -20.20 -26.80 -23.61
CA MET A 486 -21.45 -26.03 -23.65
C MET A 486 -21.97 -25.85 -25.08
N GLY A 487 -21.73 -26.85 -25.93
CA GLY A 487 -22.38 -27.08 -27.20
C GLY A 487 -21.81 -26.45 -28.46
N GLY A 488 -20.74 -25.65 -28.36
CA GLY A 488 -20.02 -25.21 -29.55
C GLY A 488 -20.63 -24.17 -30.50
N PRO A 489 -21.75 -23.45 -30.23
CA PRO A 489 -22.15 -22.36 -31.11
C PRO A 489 -21.07 -21.28 -31.16
N ILE A 490 -21.01 -20.57 -32.27
CA ILE A 490 -20.02 -19.51 -32.48
C ILE A 490 -20.11 -18.42 -31.40
N THR A 491 -21.30 -18.14 -30.88
CA THR A 491 -21.54 -17.20 -29.78
C THR A 491 -20.80 -17.59 -28.50
N ASN A 492 -20.86 -18.88 -28.11
CA ASN A 492 -20.17 -19.40 -26.92
C ASN A 492 -18.66 -19.36 -27.09
N ARG A 493 -18.19 -19.66 -28.31
CA ARG A 493 -16.76 -19.61 -28.68
C ARG A 493 -16.22 -18.18 -28.65
N ILE A 494 -16.98 -17.22 -29.19
CA ILE A 494 -16.63 -15.80 -29.13
C ILE A 494 -16.56 -15.32 -27.68
N GLY A 495 -17.55 -15.64 -26.85
CA GLY A 495 -17.54 -15.28 -25.43
C GLY A 495 -16.32 -15.86 -24.69
N THR A 496 -16.01 -17.14 -24.94
CA THR A 496 -14.83 -17.80 -24.36
C THR A 496 -13.52 -17.17 -24.83
N LEU A 497 -13.42 -16.81 -26.11
CA LEU A 497 -12.26 -16.11 -26.68
C LEU A 497 -12.06 -14.73 -26.07
N ILE A 498 -13.14 -13.97 -25.88
CA ILE A 498 -13.08 -12.64 -25.27
C ILE A 498 -12.66 -12.75 -23.80
N LEU A 499 -13.21 -13.71 -23.07
CA LEU A 499 -12.79 -13.97 -21.69
C LEU A 499 -11.32 -14.39 -21.62
N ALA A 500 -10.88 -15.31 -22.49
CA ALA A 500 -9.49 -15.76 -22.57
C ALA A 500 -8.51 -14.61 -22.87
N THR A 501 -8.84 -13.75 -23.84
CA THR A 501 -7.99 -12.62 -24.25
C THR A 501 -7.94 -11.55 -23.16
N THR A 502 -9.05 -11.23 -22.51
CA THR A 502 -9.09 -10.23 -21.42
C THR A 502 -8.36 -10.71 -20.16
N ILE A 503 -8.47 -11.99 -19.79
CA ILE A 503 -7.66 -12.57 -18.71
C ILE A 503 -6.18 -12.56 -19.11
N SER A 504 -5.83 -13.06 -20.30
CA SER A 504 -4.43 -13.14 -20.75
C SER A 504 -3.76 -11.77 -20.81
N THR A 505 -4.42 -10.77 -21.38
CA THR A 505 -3.91 -9.39 -21.43
C THR A 505 -3.74 -8.80 -20.04
N SER A 506 -4.66 -9.08 -19.10
CA SER A 506 -4.55 -8.64 -17.71
C SER A 506 -3.35 -9.30 -17.01
N LEU A 507 -3.18 -10.61 -17.14
CA LEU A 507 -2.04 -11.32 -16.56
C LEU A 507 -0.71 -10.87 -17.19
N LEU A 508 -0.66 -10.64 -18.49
CA LEU A 508 0.53 -10.13 -19.18
C LEU A 508 0.89 -8.73 -18.69
N LYS A 509 -0.08 -7.81 -18.61
CA LYS A 509 0.14 -6.47 -18.05
C LYS A 509 0.58 -6.52 -16.59
N ALA A 510 0.05 -7.45 -15.79
CA ALA A 510 0.50 -7.67 -14.42
C ALA A 510 1.98 -8.10 -14.36
N ILE A 511 2.41 -8.99 -15.26
CA ILE A 511 3.81 -9.45 -15.36
C ILE A 511 4.73 -8.30 -15.81
N ILE A 512 4.30 -7.51 -16.80
CA ILE A 512 5.06 -6.34 -17.27
C ILE A 512 5.21 -5.33 -16.13
N ALA A 513 4.12 -4.99 -15.44
CA ALA A 513 4.12 -4.05 -14.33
C ALA A 513 5.08 -4.46 -13.20
N ILE A 514 5.10 -5.74 -12.81
CA ILE A 514 6.02 -6.20 -11.76
C ILE A 514 7.48 -6.21 -12.21
N ARG A 515 7.76 -6.48 -13.50
CA ARG A 515 9.12 -6.36 -14.06
C ARG A 515 9.62 -4.92 -14.02
N HIS A 516 8.75 -3.95 -14.25
CA HIS A 516 9.04 -2.52 -14.08
C HIS A 516 8.91 -2.02 -12.64
N ARG A 517 8.78 -2.92 -11.65
CA ARG A 517 8.65 -2.60 -10.21
C ARG A 517 7.42 -1.73 -9.85
N LYS A 518 6.40 -1.70 -10.72
CA LYS A 518 5.14 -0.99 -10.49
C LYS A 518 4.13 -1.85 -9.74
N ILE A 519 4.29 -1.94 -8.42
CA ILE A 519 3.53 -2.88 -7.57
C ILE A 519 2.02 -2.60 -7.57
N GLN A 520 1.59 -1.33 -7.59
CA GLN A 520 0.17 -0.99 -7.59
C GLN A 520 -0.51 -1.35 -8.91
N GLU A 521 0.15 -1.09 -10.05
CA GLU A 521 -0.34 -1.51 -11.37
C GLU A 521 -0.40 -3.04 -11.46
N HIS A 522 0.62 -3.75 -10.99
CA HIS A 522 0.62 -5.21 -10.91
C HIS A 522 -0.60 -5.73 -10.15
N ARG A 523 -0.86 -5.19 -8.95
CA ARG A 523 -2.01 -5.57 -8.13
C ARG A 523 -3.34 -5.31 -8.84
N ALA A 524 -3.49 -4.17 -9.49
CA ALA A 524 -4.72 -3.81 -10.20
C ALA A 524 -4.97 -4.74 -11.39
N TRP A 525 -3.95 -5.08 -12.17
CA TRP A 525 -4.06 -6.02 -13.28
C TRP A 525 -4.31 -7.47 -12.83
N MET A 526 -3.69 -7.90 -11.72
CA MET A 526 -4.00 -9.20 -11.10
C MET A 526 -5.46 -9.28 -10.65
N LEU A 527 -5.98 -8.21 -10.04
CA LEU A 527 -7.38 -8.13 -9.63
C LEU A 527 -8.33 -8.22 -10.83
N ARG A 528 -8.06 -7.49 -11.93
CA ARG A 528 -8.84 -7.57 -13.17
C ARG A 528 -8.89 -8.98 -13.73
N GLY A 529 -7.73 -9.63 -13.92
CA GLY A 529 -7.66 -10.97 -14.48
C GLY A 529 -8.48 -11.98 -13.68
N TRP A 530 -8.38 -11.95 -12.35
CA TRP A 530 -9.10 -12.90 -11.49
C TRP A 530 -10.58 -12.56 -11.30
N PHE A 531 -10.98 -11.28 -11.33
CA PHE A 531 -12.39 -10.93 -11.38
C PHE A 531 -13.03 -11.36 -12.69
N TYR A 532 -12.35 -11.20 -13.83
CA TYR A 532 -12.84 -11.74 -15.11
C TYR A 532 -12.98 -13.26 -15.04
N ALA A 533 -11.98 -13.99 -14.51
CA ALA A 533 -12.07 -15.43 -14.35
C ALA A 533 -13.25 -15.88 -13.46
N THR A 534 -13.53 -15.17 -12.38
CA THR A 534 -14.66 -15.49 -11.48
C THR A 534 -16.04 -15.23 -12.10
N SER A 535 -16.13 -14.59 -13.27
CA SER A 535 -17.41 -14.42 -13.97
C SER A 535 -18.06 -15.76 -14.31
N ILE A 536 -17.29 -16.84 -14.44
CA ILE A 536 -17.79 -18.21 -14.63
C ILE A 536 -18.68 -18.67 -13.46
N ILE A 537 -18.39 -18.24 -12.23
CA ILE A 537 -19.18 -18.60 -11.04
C ILE A 537 -20.54 -17.92 -11.12
N THR A 538 -20.55 -16.60 -11.39
CA THR A 538 -21.77 -15.80 -11.53
C THR A 538 -22.59 -16.25 -12.74
N MET A 539 -21.92 -16.56 -13.85
CA MET A 539 -22.54 -17.09 -15.08
C MET A 539 -23.31 -18.38 -14.80
N ARG A 540 -22.78 -19.30 -13.97
CA ARG A 540 -23.49 -20.54 -13.61
C ARG A 540 -24.81 -20.30 -12.87
N ILE A 541 -24.87 -19.28 -12.00
CA ILE A 541 -26.10 -18.90 -11.29
C ILE A 541 -27.14 -18.36 -12.29
N ILE A 542 -26.70 -17.47 -13.18
CA ILE A 542 -27.58 -16.86 -14.21
C ILE A 542 -28.05 -17.92 -15.21
N LEU A 543 -27.16 -18.84 -15.62
CA LEU A 543 -27.44 -19.95 -16.52
C LEU A 543 -28.65 -20.76 -16.06
N VAL A 544 -28.63 -21.27 -14.83
CA VAL A 544 -29.71 -22.14 -14.32
C VAL A 544 -31.03 -21.38 -14.25
N SER A 545 -30.98 -20.12 -13.79
CA SER A 545 -32.16 -19.26 -13.71
C SER A 545 -32.77 -18.99 -15.09
N LEU A 546 -31.93 -18.69 -16.08
CA LEU A 546 -32.37 -18.38 -17.43
C LEU A 546 -32.87 -19.63 -18.16
N ALA A 547 -32.21 -20.78 -17.97
CA ALA A 547 -32.62 -22.04 -18.55
C ALA A 547 -34.02 -22.47 -18.04
N HIS A 548 -34.32 -22.21 -16.77
CA HIS A 548 -35.67 -22.38 -16.23
C HIS A 548 -36.71 -21.48 -16.91
N VAL A 549 -36.37 -20.21 -17.18
CA VAL A 549 -37.27 -19.25 -17.83
C VAL A 549 -37.55 -19.63 -19.29
N ILE A 550 -36.51 -19.90 -20.08
CA ILE A 550 -36.65 -20.23 -21.52
C ILE A 550 -37.11 -21.67 -21.75
N GLY A 551 -37.06 -22.52 -20.73
CA GLY A 551 -37.65 -23.85 -20.79
C GLY A 551 -39.17 -23.86 -20.58
N THR A 552 -39.78 -22.71 -20.30
CA THR A 552 -41.26 -22.60 -20.26
C THR A 552 -41.84 -22.52 -21.67
N PRO A 553 -43.00 -23.14 -21.95
CA PRO A 553 -43.58 -23.16 -23.30
C PRO A 553 -43.80 -21.76 -23.91
N SER A 554 -44.17 -20.78 -23.07
CA SER A 554 -44.42 -19.39 -23.50
C SER A 554 -43.17 -18.62 -23.97
N ARG A 555 -41.97 -19.11 -23.65
CA ARG A 555 -40.69 -18.44 -23.92
C ARG A 555 -39.68 -19.39 -24.55
N ALA A 556 -40.17 -20.49 -25.12
CA ALA A 556 -39.34 -21.51 -25.74
C ALA A 556 -38.56 -20.93 -26.92
N MET A 557 -37.29 -21.31 -27.01
CA MET A 557 -36.36 -20.94 -28.08
C MET A 557 -35.88 -22.21 -28.78
N THR A 558 -35.28 -22.09 -29.97
CA THR A 558 -34.73 -23.23 -30.69
C THR A 558 -33.22 -23.13 -30.84
N LEU A 559 -32.53 -24.26 -30.72
CA LEU A 559 -31.08 -24.39 -30.89
C LEU A 559 -30.77 -25.52 -31.87
N SER A 560 -29.79 -25.33 -32.74
CA SER A 560 -29.28 -26.41 -33.59
C SER A 560 -28.37 -27.36 -32.80
N MET A 561 -28.65 -28.67 -32.86
CA MET A 561 -27.89 -29.74 -32.19
C MET A 561 -27.59 -30.90 -33.14
N SER A 562 -26.41 -31.49 -33.04
CA SER A 562 -26.02 -32.65 -33.87
C SER A 562 -26.88 -33.89 -33.55
N CYS A 563 -27.36 -34.58 -34.58
CA CYS A 563 -28.19 -35.78 -34.43
C CYS A 563 -27.46 -36.91 -33.68
N SER A 564 -26.13 -37.01 -33.83
CA SER A 564 -25.31 -37.95 -33.05
C SER A 564 -25.30 -37.69 -31.54
N VAL A 565 -25.45 -36.44 -31.11
CA VAL A 565 -25.56 -36.08 -29.68
C VAL A 565 -26.97 -36.40 -29.18
N ILE A 566 -28.01 -36.18 -30.00
CA ILE A 566 -29.40 -36.53 -29.68
C ILE A 566 -29.54 -38.05 -29.52
N GLU A 567 -28.98 -38.83 -30.45
CA GLU A 567 -28.94 -40.28 -30.35
C GLU A 567 -28.23 -40.75 -29.07
N TYR A 568 -27.08 -40.14 -28.75
CA TYR A 568 -26.33 -40.44 -27.53
C TYR A 568 -27.14 -40.16 -26.26
N LEU A 569 -27.89 -39.05 -26.23
CA LEU A 569 -28.76 -38.69 -25.10
C LEU A 569 -29.87 -39.72 -24.91
N HIS A 570 -30.56 -40.11 -25.98
CA HIS A 570 -31.61 -41.14 -25.91
C HIS A 570 -31.07 -42.50 -25.47
N LYS A 571 -29.88 -42.90 -25.96
CA LYS A 571 -29.24 -44.17 -25.59
C LYS A 571 -28.74 -44.19 -24.15
N SER A 572 -28.23 -43.06 -23.66
CA SER A 572 -27.67 -42.97 -22.31
C SER A 572 -28.75 -42.87 -21.22
N PHE A 573 -29.97 -42.48 -21.58
CA PHE A 573 -31.09 -42.29 -20.66
C PHE A 573 -32.40 -42.84 -21.25
N PRO A 574 -32.57 -44.17 -21.30
CA PRO A 574 -33.71 -44.80 -21.96
C PRO A 574 -35.06 -44.50 -21.28
N ASN A 575 -35.05 -44.07 -20.02
CA ASN A 575 -36.26 -43.73 -19.25
C ASN A 575 -36.74 -42.28 -19.47
N ALA A 576 -36.01 -41.47 -20.22
CA ALA A 576 -36.41 -40.11 -20.59
C ALA A 576 -37.38 -40.13 -21.79
N SER A 577 -38.22 -39.11 -21.92
CA SER A 577 -39.12 -38.95 -23.07
C SER A 577 -38.33 -38.88 -24.37
N GLN A 578 -38.55 -39.83 -25.26
CA GLN A 578 -37.92 -39.86 -26.59
C GLN A 578 -38.69 -38.97 -27.55
N THR A 579 -38.52 -37.65 -27.40
CA THR A 579 -39.00 -36.69 -28.38
C THR A 579 -38.40 -37.06 -29.74
N VAL A 580 -39.26 -37.41 -30.71
CA VAL A 580 -38.80 -37.80 -32.05
C VAL A 580 -38.38 -36.54 -32.79
N TYR A 581 -37.20 -36.59 -33.40
CA TYR A 581 -36.67 -35.51 -34.26
C TYR A 581 -36.63 -36.01 -35.71
N PRO A 582 -37.72 -35.84 -36.50
CA PRO A 582 -37.78 -36.30 -37.90
C PRO A 582 -36.65 -35.71 -38.76
N SER A 583 -36.18 -34.51 -38.41
CA SER A 583 -35.03 -33.87 -39.06
C SER A 583 -33.68 -34.59 -38.86
N CYS A 584 -33.65 -35.74 -38.19
CA CYS A 584 -32.47 -36.61 -38.08
C CYS A 584 -32.56 -37.87 -38.96
N GLU A 585 -33.55 -37.99 -39.84
CA GLU A 585 -33.76 -39.18 -40.69
C GLU A 585 -32.52 -39.52 -41.53
N ALA A 586 -31.91 -38.54 -42.21
CA ALA A 586 -30.71 -38.75 -43.03
C ALA A 586 -29.47 -39.18 -42.21
N TYR A 587 -29.44 -38.88 -40.91
CA TYR A 587 -28.41 -39.37 -40.00
C TYR A 587 -28.64 -40.85 -39.67
N PHE A 588 -29.88 -41.23 -39.37
CA PHE A 588 -30.24 -42.62 -39.06
C PHE A 588 -30.15 -43.54 -40.28
N SER A 589 -30.38 -43.03 -41.49
CA SER A 589 -30.17 -43.75 -42.75
C SER A 589 -28.69 -43.88 -43.14
N GLY A 590 -27.78 -43.15 -42.48
CA GLY A 590 -26.35 -43.11 -42.79
C GLY A 590 -25.95 -42.19 -43.95
N GLU A 591 -26.91 -41.48 -44.56
CA GLU A 591 -26.68 -40.56 -45.68
C GLU A 591 -25.89 -39.31 -45.26
N ASN A 592 -26.17 -38.76 -44.06
CA ASN A 592 -25.48 -37.58 -43.54
C ASN A 592 -25.16 -37.70 -42.04
N LEU A 593 -23.95 -38.19 -41.74
CA LEU A 593 -23.45 -38.34 -40.37
C LEU A 593 -23.21 -37.00 -39.63
N ALA A 594 -23.23 -35.87 -40.34
CA ALA A 594 -23.04 -34.53 -39.77
C ALA A 594 -24.35 -33.75 -39.61
N GLN A 595 -25.51 -34.39 -39.83
CA GLN A 595 -26.81 -33.74 -39.76
C GLN A 595 -27.08 -33.13 -38.37
N LYS A 596 -27.80 -32.01 -38.38
CA LYS A 596 -28.25 -31.30 -37.17
C LYS A 596 -29.75 -31.14 -37.20
N ALA A 597 -30.37 -31.24 -36.02
CA ALA A 597 -31.78 -30.96 -35.79
C ALA A 597 -31.97 -29.65 -35.01
N LEU A 598 -33.13 -29.03 -35.17
CA LEU A 598 -33.56 -27.93 -34.32
C LEU A 598 -34.25 -28.50 -33.08
N VAL A 599 -33.71 -28.18 -31.92
CA VAL A 599 -34.19 -28.62 -30.61
C VAL A 599 -34.79 -27.44 -29.89
N THR A 600 -36.05 -27.57 -29.48
CA THR A 600 -36.76 -26.55 -28.70
C THR A 600 -36.35 -26.65 -27.23
N THR A 601 -36.16 -25.51 -26.56
CA THR A 601 -35.80 -25.47 -25.15
C THR A 601 -36.96 -25.96 -24.28
N ASN A 602 -36.64 -26.81 -23.31
CA ASN A 602 -37.58 -27.36 -22.35
C ASN A 602 -36.86 -27.56 -21.01
N TRP A 603 -37.54 -27.29 -19.89
CA TRP A 603 -37.01 -27.54 -18.54
C TRP A 603 -37.73 -28.71 -17.87
N ASP A 604 -37.93 -29.78 -18.63
CA ASP A 604 -38.45 -31.07 -18.16
C ASP A 604 -37.30 -32.08 -18.10
N LEU A 605 -37.12 -32.73 -16.95
CA LEU A 605 -36.08 -33.76 -16.73
C LEU A 605 -36.23 -34.95 -17.68
N ASN A 606 -37.41 -35.15 -18.27
CA ASN A 606 -37.66 -36.16 -19.27
C ASN A 606 -37.26 -35.73 -20.69
N ASP A 607 -36.99 -34.45 -20.95
CA ASP A 607 -36.55 -33.95 -22.26
C ASP A 607 -35.09 -33.46 -22.20
N LEU A 608 -34.17 -34.41 -22.18
CA LEU A 608 -32.74 -34.13 -22.08
C LEU A 608 -32.20 -33.27 -23.24
N PRO A 609 -32.61 -33.48 -24.52
CA PRO A 609 -32.26 -32.55 -25.59
C PRO A 609 -32.76 -31.12 -25.30
N GLY A 610 -34.00 -30.97 -24.82
CA GLY A 610 -34.58 -29.67 -24.47
C GLY A 610 -33.86 -28.97 -23.32
N ILE A 611 -33.50 -29.68 -22.24
CA ILE A 611 -32.68 -29.15 -21.14
C ILE A 611 -31.31 -28.71 -21.66
N THR A 612 -30.70 -29.54 -22.51
CA THR A 612 -29.40 -29.24 -23.12
C THR A 612 -29.46 -27.96 -23.94
N ALA A 613 -30.52 -27.78 -24.75
CA ALA A 613 -30.73 -26.55 -25.50
C ALA A 613 -30.89 -25.34 -24.57
N ALA A 614 -31.68 -25.47 -23.50
CA ALA A 614 -31.91 -24.40 -22.53
C ALA A 614 -30.61 -23.97 -21.83
N LEU A 615 -29.79 -24.94 -21.39
CA LEU A 615 -28.50 -24.66 -20.77
C LEU A 615 -27.50 -24.03 -21.75
N ARG A 616 -27.43 -24.50 -22.99
CA ARG A 616 -26.50 -23.94 -23.99
C ARG A 616 -26.83 -22.50 -24.40
N ILE A 617 -28.13 -22.17 -24.54
CA ILE A 617 -28.58 -20.79 -24.78
C ILE A 617 -28.32 -19.94 -23.54
N GLY A 618 -28.66 -20.46 -22.36
CA GLY A 618 -28.44 -19.76 -21.09
C GLY A 618 -26.97 -19.46 -20.83
N TYR A 619 -26.05 -20.32 -21.30
CA TYR A 619 -24.61 -20.14 -21.13
C TYR A 619 -24.10 -18.87 -21.81
N ALA A 620 -24.53 -18.61 -23.05
CA ALA A 620 -24.13 -17.43 -23.81
C ALA A 620 -24.55 -16.14 -23.08
N VAL A 621 -25.83 -16.05 -22.75
CA VAL A 621 -26.43 -14.86 -22.14
C VAL A 621 -25.88 -14.66 -20.73
N GLY A 622 -25.84 -15.73 -19.93
CA GLY A 622 -25.28 -15.71 -18.58
C GLY A 622 -23.81 -15.31 -18.56
N GLY A 623 -23.02 -15.77 -19.55
CA GLY A 623 -21.63 -15.39 -19.72
C GLY A 623 -21.45 -13.89 -19.96
N TRP A 624 -22.22 -13.32 -20.89
CA TRP A 624 -22.13 -11.89 -21.19
C TRP A 624 -22.57 -11.01 -20.03
N VAL A 625 -23.68 -11.34 -19.37
CA VAL A 625 -24.18 -10.58 -18.22
C VAL A 625 -23.19 -10.67 -17.06
N ALA A 626 -22.69 -11.87 -16.74
CA ALA A 626 -21.71 -12.05 -15.67
C ALA A 626 -20.40 -11.31 -15.97
N PHE A 627 -19.91 -11.38 -17.21
CA PHE A 627 -18.70 -10.67 -17.63
C PHE A 627 -18.87 -9.16 -17.53
N ALA A 628 -20.02 -8.61 -17.93
CA ALA A 628 -20.31 -7.18 -17.80
C ALA A 628 -20.36 -6.74 -16.32
N ILE A 629 -21.08 -7.48 -15.46
CA ILE A 629 -21.14 -7.20 -14.01
C ILE A 629 -19.74 -7.19 -13.41
N HIS A 630 -18.91 -8.19 -13.75
CA HIS A 630 -17.56 -8.30 -13.20
C HIS A 630 -16.64 -7.22 -13.74
N SER A 631 -16.76 -6.87 -15.03
CA SER A 631 -15.96 -5.82 -15.67
C SER A 631 -16.26 -4.45 -15.10
N VAL A 632 -17.52 -4.12 -14.89
CA VAL A 632 -17.91 -2.86 -14.23
C VAL A 632 -17.55 -2.89 -12.74
N GLY A 633 -17.87 -3.99 -12.06
CA GLY A 633 -17.66 -4.16 -10.63
C GLY A 633 -16.19 -4.02 -10.21
N ILE A 634 -15.27 -4.61 -10.99
CA ILE A 634 -13.84 -4.51 -10.69
C ILE A 634 -13.29 -3.11 -10.88
N GLU A 635 -13.76 -2.37 -11.89
CA GLU A 635 -13.37 -0.97 -12.08
C GLU A 635 -13.90 -0.10 -10.94
N ILE A 636 -15.15 -0.29 -10.49
CA ILE A 636 -15.68 0.41 -9.32
C ILE A 636 -14.85 0.07 -8.07
N TYR A 637 -14.52 -1.21 -7.87
CA TYR A 637 -13.73 -1.66 -6.73
C TYR A 637 -12.33 -1.05 -6.74
N ILE A 638 -11.61 -1.15 -7.86
CA ILE A 638 -10.28 -0.54 -8.02
C ILE A 638 -10.39 0.97 -7.83
N ARG A 639 -11.44 1.61 -8.34
CA ARG A 639 -11.64 3.05 -8.14
C ARG A 639 -11.79 3.44 -6.67
N LYS A 640 -12.57 2.67 -5.92
CA LYS A 640 -12.84 2.92 -4.49
C LYS A 640 -11.70 2.49 -3.57
N THR A 641 -10.82 1.58 -3.99
CA THR A 641 -9.79 1.00 -3.12
C THR A 641 -8.36 1.34 -3.51
N SER A 642 -8.13 1.72 -4.77
CA SER A 642 -6.86 2.29 -5.19
C SER A 642 -6.74 3.72 -4.67
N PRO A 643 -5.64 4.08 -3.99
CA PRO A 643 -5.35 5.47 -3.62
C PRO A 643 -5.46 6.41 -4.83
N GLN A 644 -5.01 5.95 -6.00
CA GLN A 644 -4.98 6.69 -7.27
C GLN A 644 -6.35 7.10 -7.84
N TYR A 645 -7.45 6.44 -7.45
CA TYR A 645 -8.78 6.68 -8.03
C TYR A 645 -9.83 7.20 -7.05
N LYS A 646 -9.54 7.22 -5.73
CA LYS A 646 -10.38 7.90 -4.73
C LYS A 646 -10.46 9.42 -4.92
N VAL A 647 -9.66 9.96 -5.83
CA VAL A 647 -9.49 11.39 -6.06
C VAL A 647 -10.50 11.98 -7.06
N LYS A 648 -11.35 11.16 -7.70
CA LYS A 648 -12.36 11.62 -8.68
C LYS A 648 -13.83 11.55 -8.21
N ALA A 649 -14.09 11.23 -6.93
CA ALA A 649 -15.46 11.01 -6.41
C ALA A 649 -15.81 11.86 -5.18
N VAL A 650 -15.12 12.99 -4.99
CA VAL A 650 -15.48 14.03 -4.02
C VAL A 650 -15.52 15.35 -4.76
#